data_AF-A0A7Y2WXP5-F1
#
_entry.id   AF-A0A7Y2WXP5-F1
#
_cell.length_a   1.000
_cell.length_b   1.000
_cell.length_c   1.000
_cell.angle_alpha   90.00
_cell.angle_beta   90.00
_cell.angle_gamma   90.00
#
_symmetry.space_group_name_H-M   'P 1'
#
loop_
_entity.id
_entity.type
_entity.pdbx_description
1 polymer ?
#
loop_
_entity_poly.entity_id
_entity_poly.type
_entity_poly.pdbx_seq_one_letter_code
_entity_poly.pdbx_strand_id
1 'polypeptide(L)'
;MPTAPTRLYITRQALQAVEQEALRYADTQGVGHETGGVLIGRRLQDQPGTILIITATGPGEHAVRTPVEFSPDVQYVNRQLITVRAIYPDIDYIGTWHKHPSTYRTFSPGDVRTAHEIFSDPSYAVDEIVNPIVWVDDGKVTAHYYYMSRLMARQGRGFEQLDDVIVAVIPDDHPLVRRERAGATRVSDRLPPLWVDEECGRLQTRGYAVQVRHERNLQAYLIVVTIPTLPGVTITFVASEQGYPGERPQIFIEGTGRDEPVDSDKAYAYLEGRLGKVYLADVADAMVNYLRRRQGAGRPAQIKPIAASRHDPAQPASPAPEAAPPPVLKTLRPAAARSIWLLSIPGLLVVLALAWLLRTSASPTPTTDYTALWTQIHSAISESSDTSLRAAINQLEQIKSEDPGGAFLAQNREVTSTLVLAYTLLGDQLTTTNPPDLDGADLAFISALSLSPQNPTAQAGREQVRVSLQATAAASALQDDRAQRWQNVDAAADAKTRITLIQALLTDGIATDMSGTPTAERLQAAVDAQASQLLAEATAAAQQGDRAAALNTLQEVAQLDPAPSAAIREEASDQIQQIEAQISDEQQFFTAAWAAYDQAIKDKDVKGAISALDTIVQRTTEPLPDPKRYPTDGYDPRIVQAGLLLVDAKLSYAGDLQRAGDMAGARAQYDTTEATLHIMEQSSRLKDEVATRQRTYQDQYAKFIQGETYWSQFNDLYSDRKLSAALDELDGLAKLATFGPNALNPQNTKQSVSGLISQINRQLHPPPTSTPTPTLAPTSEPTATPTSEPISEPTATPTSEPTVPDPTTPAP
;
A
#
# COMPACT_ATOMS: atom_id res chain seq x y z
N MET A 1 20.94 1.99 -8.11
CA MET A 1 19.96 1.08 -8.74
C MET A 1 20.56 -0.33 -8.75
N PRO A 2 19.89 -1.35 -8.19
CA PRO A 2 20.42 -2.70 -8.14
C PRO A 2 20.47 -3.33 -9.54
N THR A 3 21.62 -3.91 -9.89
CA THR A 3 21.77 -4.79 -11.05
C THR A 3 21.25 -6.19 -10.70
N ALA A 4 21.00 -7.03 -11.71
CA ALA A 4 20.72 -8.44 -11.50
C ALA A 4 21.77 -9.07 -10.56
N PRO A 5 21.35 -9.93 -9.62
CA PRO A 5 22.28 -10.59 -8.71
C PRO A 5 23.24 -11.47 -9.49
N THR A 6 24.52 -11.47 -9.10
CA THR A 6 25.53 -12.40 -9.59
C THR A 6 25.63 -13.65 -8.71
N ARG A 7 24.97 -13.62 -7.54
CA ARG A 7 24.86 -14.74 -6.61
C ARG A 7 23.54 -14.70 -5.85
N LEU A 8 22.89 -15.85 -5.71
CA LEU A 8 21.72 -16.07 -4.87
C LEU A 8 22.03 -17.18 -3.87
N TYR A 9 22.02 -16.87 -2.58
CA TYR A 9 22.08 -17.88 -1.53
C TYR A 9 20.69 -18.17 -1.00
N ILE A 10 20.32 -19.44 -0.89
CA ILE A 10 19.09 -19.88 -0.22
C ILE A 10 19.47 -20.84 0.90
N THR A 11 18.91 -20.66 2.10
CA THR A 11 19.13 -21.60 3.19
C THR A 11 18.46 -22.94 2.89
N ARG A 12 18.98 -24.01 3.49
CA ARG A 12 18.39 -25.35 3.37
C ARG A 12 16.96 -25.36 3.91
N GLN A 13 16.71 -24.68 5.02
CA GLN A 13 15.36 -24.55 5.59
C GLN A 13 14.39 -23.87 4.62
N ALA A 14 14.78 -22.76 3.98
CA ALA A 14 13.93 -22.08 3.01
C ALA A 14 13.59 -22.98 1.83
N LEU A 15 14.60 -23.65 1.26
CA LEU A 15 14.40 -24.57 0.14
C LEU A 15 13.49 -25.75 0.53
N GLN A 16 13.70 -26.35 1.70
CA GLN A 16 12.85 -27.44 2.19
C GLN A 16 11.40 -27.03 2.38
N ALA A 17 11.14 -25.80 2.87
CA ALA A 17 9.78 -25.29 3.01
C ALA A 17 9.07 -25.18 1.64
N VAL A 18 9.78 -24.67 0.63
CA VAL A 18 9.31 -24.60 -0.76
C VAL A 18 9.02 -26.01 -1.30
N GLU A 19 9.96 -26.94 -1.16
CA GLU A 19 9.85 -28.31 -1.67
C GLU A 19 8.69 -29.06 -1.03
N GLN A 20 8.55 -28.99 0.30
CA GLN A 20 7.49 -29.69 1.03
C GLN A 20 6.10 -29.19 0.63
N GLU A 21 5.93 -27.89 0.46
CA GLU A 21 4.66 -27.30 0.05
C GLU A 21 4.35 -27.64 -1.42
N ALA A 22 5.34 -27.56 -2.33
CA ALA A 22 5.16 -27.96 -3.72
C ALA A 22 4.75 -29.44 -3.85
N LEU A 23 5.39 -30.33 -3.09
CA LEU A 23 5.08 -31.78 -3.08
C LEU A 23 3.69 -32.10 -2.52
N ARG A 24 3.20 -31.31 -1.55
CA ARG A 24 1.86 -31.49 -0.97
C ARG A 24 0.75 -31.37 -2.03
N TYR A 25 1.00 -30.60 -3.08
CA TYR A 25 0.09 -30.38 -4.20
C TYR A 25 0.65 -30.92 -5.52
N ALA A 26 1.43 -32.01 -5.47
CA ALA A 26 1.84 -32.71 -6.68
C ALA A 26 0.61 -33.12 -7.52
N ASP A 27 0.73 -33.04 -8.85
CA ASP A 27 -0.35 -33.17 -9.86
C ASP A 27 -0.95 -34.59 -9.92
N THR A 28 -1.51 -35.09 -8.81
CA THR A 28 -2.07 -36.45 -8.70
C THR A 28 -3.41 -36.61 -9.42
N GLN A 29 -4.02 -35.52 -9.91
CA GLN A 29 -5.34 -35.50 -10.56
C GLN A 29 -5.41 -34.65 -11.84
N GLY A 30 -4.27 -34.29 -12.45
CA GLY A 30 -4.22 -33.63 -13.76
C GLY A 30 -4.62 -32.14 -13.83
N VAL A 31 -5.13 -31.56 -12.74
CA VAL A 31 -5.31 -30.10 -12.59
C VAL A 31 -4.68 -29.68 -11.28
N GLY A 32 -3.35 -29.46 -11.30
CA GLY A 32 -2.64 -28.97 -10.14
C GLY A 32 -3.09 -27.57 -9.78
N HIS A 33 -3.51 -27.35 -8.53
CA HIS A 33 -3.65 -26.00 -8.01
C HIS A 33 -2.27 -25.35 -7.88
N GLU A 34 -2.19 -24.06 -8.17
CA GLU A 34 -1.05 -23.24 -7.80
C GLU A 34 -1.03 -23.07 -6.28
N THR A 35 0.17 -23.10 -5.72
CA THR A 35 0.44 -22.79 -4.31
C THR A 35 1.75 -22.03 -4.23
N GLY A 36 2.10 -21.48 -3.08
CA GLY A 36 3.33 -20.71 -2.96
C GLY A 36 3.50 -20.08 -1.60
N GLY A 37 4.26 -18.99 -1.56
CA GLY A 37 4.45 -18.17 -0.38
C GLY A 37 5.38 -17.01 -0.66
N VAL A 38 5.92 -16.40 0.39
CA VAL A 38 6.91 -15.32 0.25
C VAL A 38 8.30 -15.80 0.60
N LEU A 39 9.29 -15.12 0.02
CA LEU A 39 10.70 -15.25 0.34
C LEU A 39 11.10 -14.10 1.26
N ILE A 40 11.86 -14.44 2.30
CA ILE A 40 12.31 -13.49 3.30
C ILE A 40 13.84 -13.52 3.34
N GLY A 41 14.46 -12.38 3.05
CA GLY A 41 15.87 -12.24 2.76
C GLY A 41 16.30 -10.79 2.60
N ARG A 42 17.48 -10.56 2.02
CA ARG A 42 17.91 -9.23 1.58
C ARG A 42 19.06 -9.32 0.59
N ARG A 43 19.35 -8.20 -0.07
CA ARG A 43 20.65 -7.96 -0.72
C ARG A 43 21.71 -7.63 0.33
N LEU A 44 22.86 -8.28 0.25
CA LEU A 44 23.97 -8.07 1.17
C LEU A 44 24.73 -6.78 0.80
N GLN A 45 24.77 -5.80 1.69
CA GLN A 45 25.41 -4.50 1.43
C GLN A 45 26.92 -4.62 1.19
N ASP A 46 27.59 -5.55 1.87
CA ASP A 46 29.03 -5.81 1.72
C ASP A 46 29.37 -6.58 0.43
N GLN A 47 28.35 -7.15 -0.23
CA GLN A 47 28.47 -7.94 -1.45
C GLN A 47 27.31 -7.57 -2.38
N PRO A 48 27.33 -6.36 -3.00
CA PRO A 48 26.16 -5.78 -3.67
C PRO A 48 25.64 -6.56 -4.87
N GLY A 49 26.30 -7.63 -5.32
CA GLY A 49 25.79 -8.60 -6.30
C GLY A 49 25.09 -9.83 -5.70
N THR A 50 24.99 -9.92 -4.36
CA THR A 50 24.54 -11.12 -3.66
C THR A 50 23.22 -10.90 -2.93
N ILE A 51 22.25 -11.77 -3.19
CA ILE A 51 21.01 -11.87 -2.42
C ILE A 51 21.07 -13.10 -1.50
N LEU A 52 20.63 -12.95 -0.26
CA LEU A 52 20.48 -14.02 0.72
C LEU A 52 19.00 -14.20 1.06
N ILE A 53 18.45 -15.39 0.78
CA ILE A 53 17.13 -15.84 1.21
C ILE A 53 17.32 -16.70 2.46
N ILE A 54 16.77 -16.25 3.60
CA ILE A 54 16.92 -16.92 4.90
C ILE A 54 15.78 -17.90 5.16
N THR A 55 14.56 -17.55 4.77
CA THR A 55 13.40 -18.42 4.95
C THR A 55 12.39 -18.20 3.83
N ALA A 56 11.48 -19.17 3.68
CA ALA A 56 10.34 -19.10 2.81
C ALA A 56 9.09 -19.48 3.62
N THR A 57 7.98 -18.82 3.34
CA THR A 57 6.70 -19.20 3.94
C THR A 57 5.96 -20.20 3.05
N GLY A 58 5.02 -20.93 3.64
CA GLY A 58 3.92 -21.50 2.87
C GLY A 58 2.85 -20.46 2.53
N PRO A 59 1.71 -20.92 1.98
CA PRO A 59 0.65 -20.04 1.48
C PRO A 59 -0.21 -19.43 2.60
N GLY A 60 -0.27 -20.08 3.77
CA GLY A 60 -1.23 -19.79 4.83
C GLY A 60 -2.57 -20.52 4.63
N GLU A 61 -3.39 -20.54 5.67
CA GLU A 61 -4.63 -21.33 5.74
C GLU A 61 -5.73 -20.76 4.84
N HIS A 62 -5.81 -19.43 4.74
CA HIS A 62 -6.83 -18.72 3.94
C HIS A 62 -6.32 -18.29 2.56
N ALA A 63 -5.27 -18.94 2.06
CA ALA A 63 -4.74 -18.64 0.74
C ALA A 63 -5.74 -19.01 -0.35
N VAL A 64 -5.82 -18.17 -1.40
CA VAL A 64 -6.59 -18.49 -2.60
C VAL A 64 -5.70 -19.32 -3.53
N ARG A 65 -6.18 -20.50 -3.93
CA ARG A 65 -5.46 -21.44 -4.78
C ARG A 65 -6.35 -21.91 -5.92
N THR A 66 -6.05 -21.46 -7.13
CA THR A 66 -6.71 -21.92 -8.35
C THR A 66 -5.69 -22.58 -9.26
N PRO A 67 -6.10 -23.26 -10.35
CA PRO A 67 -5.17 -23.84 -11.32
C PRO A 67 -4.30 -22.82 -12.08
N VAL A 68 -4.64 -21.52 -12.01
CA VAL A 68 -4.00 -20.45 -12.79
C VAL A 68 -3.69 -19.20 -11.97
N GLU A 69 -3.88 -19.29 -10.65
CA GLU A 69 -3.68 -18.16 -9.74
C GLU A 69 -3.41 -18.66 -8.32
N PHE A 70 -2.44 -18.00 -7.68
CA PHE A 70 -2.15 -18.14 -6.28
C PHE A 70 -2.11 -16.76 -5.61
N SER A 71 -2.84 -16.61 -4.51
CA SER A 71 -2.74 -15.43 -3.63
C SER A 71 -2.52 -15.89 -2.18
N PRO A 72 -1.43 -15.44 -1.52
CA PRO A 72 -1.14 -15.86 -0.15
C PRO A 72 -2.16 -15.28 0.84
N ASP A 73 -2.33 -15.95 1.98
CA ASP A 73 -2.97 -15.35 3.15
C ASP A 73 -2.06 -14.22 3.67
N VAL A 74 -2.40 -12.99 3.30
CA VAL A 74 -1.61 -11.78 3.62
C VAL A 74 -1.43 -11.61 5.12
N GLN A 75 -2.45 -11.94 5.93
CA GLN A 75 -2.33 -11.84 7.38
C GLN A 75 -1.32 -12.86 7.90
N TYR A 76 -1.39 -14.11 7.44
CA TYR A 76 -0.40 -15.13 7.77
C TYR A 76 1.02 -14.73 7.37
N VAL A 77 1.20 -14.25 6.13
CA VAL A 77 2.51 -13.82 5.63
C VAL A 77 3.08 -12.68 6.46
N ASN A 78 2.27 -11.66 6.80
CA ASN A 78 2.72 -10.54 7.64
C ASN A 78 3.14 -11.02 9.03
N ARG A 79 2.43 -11.98 9.62
CA ARG A 79 2.83 -12.61 10.89
C ARG A 79 4.17 -13.34 10.79
N GLN A 80 4.41 -14.04 9.68
CA GLN A 80 5.70 -14.68 9.42
C GLN A 80 6.82 -13.65 9.26
N LEU A 81 6.59 -12.57 8.51
CA LEU A 81 7.54 -11.47 8.36
C LEU A 81 7.92 -10.83 9.71
N ILE A 82 6.93 -10.54 10.56
CA ILE A 82 7.17 -10.01 11.92
C ILE A 82 8.04 -10.97 12.73
N THR A 83 7.69 -12.26 12.72
CA THR A 83 8.44 -13.29 13.45
C THR A 83 9.89 -13.38 12.98
N VAL A 84 10.11 -13.32 11.66
CA VAL A 84 11.46 -13.39 11.08
C VAL A 84 12.26 -12.13 11.37
N ARG A 85 11.65 -10.94 11.27
CA ARG A 85 12.29 -9.65 11.62
C ARG A 85 12.73 -9.60 13.09
N ALA A 86 12.01 -10.25 14.00
CA ALA A 86 12.44 -10.37 15.39
C ALA A 86 13.75 -11.16 15.56
N ILE A 87 14.00 -12.13 14.67
CA ILE A 87 15.22 -12.97 14.67
C ILE A 87 16.31 -12.39 13.77
N TYR A 88 15.94 -11.62 12.74
CA TYR A 88 16.82 -11.06 11.73
C TYR A 88 16.34 -9.63 11.37
N PRO A 89 16.77 -8.59 12.11
CA PRO A 89 16.15 -7.26 12.01
C PRO A 89 16.34 -6.54 10.67
N ASP A 90 17.42 -6.86 9.96
CA ASP A 90 17.77 -6.22 8.68
C ASP A 90 17.25 -7.01 7.47
N ILE A 91 16.45 -8.06 7.70
CA ILE A 91 15.92 -8.97 6.70
C ILE A 91 14.43 -8.69 6.48
N ASP A 92 14.00 -8.75 5.23
CA ASP A 92 12.63 -8.41 4.86
C ASP A 92 12.11 -9.27 3.69
N TYR A 93 10.89 -9.01 3.23
CA TYR A 93 10.35 -9.53 1.99
C TYR A 93 11.31 -9.26 0.82
N ILE A 94 11.63 -10.30 0.05
CA ILE A 94 12.51 -10.21 -1.14
C ILE A 94 11.88 -10.86 -2.38
N GLY A 95 10.58 -11.15 -2.36
CA GLY A 95 9.82 -11.70 -3.48
C GLY A 95 8.85 -12.82 -3.09
N THR A 96 8.16 -13.38 -4.07
CA THR A 96 7.24 -14.52 -3.89
C THR A 96 7.76 -15.75 -4.59
N TRP A 97 7.44 -16.95 -4.10
CA TRP A 97 7.65 -18.18 -4.86
C TRP A 97 6.30 -18.85 -5.07
N HIS A 98 6.12 -19.52 -6.21
CA HIS A 98 4.90 -20.28 -6.44
C HIS A 98 5.12 -21.45 -7.39
N LYS A 99 4.21 -22.42 -7.30
CA LYS A 99 4.21 -23.66 -8.04
C LYS A 99 3.31 -23.54 -9.26
N HIS A 100 3.85 -23.80 -10.44
CA HIS A 100 3.08 -24.00 -11.67
C HIS A 100 2.84 -25.49 -11.96
N PRO A 101 1.88 -25.82 -12.83
CA PRO A 101 1.79 -27.13 -13.45
C PRO A 101 3.09 -27.52 -14.17
N SER A 102 3.43 -28.81 -14.16
CA SER A 102 4.63 -29.36 -14.82
C SER A 102 4.77 -29.02 -16.32
N THR A 103 3.65 -28.75 -16.99
CA THR A 103 3.58 -28.36 -18.40
C THR A 103 3.89 -26.88 -18.64
N TYR A 104 3.99 -26.06 -17.59
CA TYR A 104 4.16 -24.62 -17.68
C TYR A 104 5.26 -24.11 -16.72
N ARG A 105 6.52 -24.19 -17.17
CA ARG A 105 7.71 -24.01 -16.32
C ARG A 105 8.30 -22.60 -16.33
N THR A 106 7.54 -21.62 -16.81
CA THR A 106 7.97 -20.23 -16.95
C THR A 106 6.97 -19.30 -16.28
N PHE A 107 7.38 -18.05 -16.01
CA PHE A 107 6.43 -17.05 -15.54
C PHE A 107 5.34 -16.75 -16.59
N SER A 108 4.16 -16.37 -16.10
CA SER A 108 3.02 -15.91 -16.88
C SER A 108 3.01 -14.38 -17.00
N PRO A 109 2.21 -13.82 -17.93
CA PRO A 109 1.91 -12.39 -17.94
C PRO A 109 1.22 -11.91 -16.65
N GLY A 110 0.51 -12.79 -15.95
CA GLY A 110 -0.08 -12.52 -14.63
C GLY A 110 1.01 -12.25 -13.60
N ASP A 111 2.05 -13.10 -13.55
CA ASP A 111 3.17 -12.95 -12.61
C ASP A 111 3.91 -11.62 -12.80
N VAL A 112 4.13 -11.22 -14.06
CA VAL A 112 4.75 -9.92 -14.37
C VAL A 112 3.86 -8.78 -13.89
N ARG A 113 2.54 -8.86 -14.10
CA ARG A 113 1.61 -7.83 -13.63
C ARG A 113 1.63 -7.71 -12.11
N THR A 114 1.57 -8.82 -11.38
CA THR A 114 1.65 -8.84 -9.92
C THR A 114 2.97 -8.23 -9.43
N ALA A 115 4.09 -8.52 -10.07
CA ALA A 115 5.37 -7.88 -9.75
C ALA A 115 5.34 -6.36 -9.96
N HIS A 116 4.73 -5.88 -11.05
CA HIS A 116 4.55 -4.46 -11.30
C HIS A 116 3.63 -3.80 -10.26
N GLU A 117 2.58 -4.48 -9.83
CA GLU A 117 1.68 -4.03 -8.77
C GLU A 117 2.43 -3.89 -7.43
N ILE A 118 3.23 -4.90 -7.05
CA ILE A 118 4.12 -4.83 -5.87
C ILE A 118 5.05 -3.61 -5.93
N PHE A 119 5.67 -3.35 -7.08
CA PHE A 119 6.54 -2.17 -7.24
C PHE A 119 5.80 -0.83 -7.36
N SER A 120 4.49 -0.85 -7.59
CA SER A 120 3.67 0.36 -7.67
C SER A 120 3.06 0.73 -6.32
N ASP A 121 2.95 -0.24 -5.41
CA ASP A 121 2.43 -0.04 -4.07
C ASP A 121 3.54 0.48 -3.13
N PRO A 122 3.39 1.70 -2.58
CA PRO A 122 4.39 2.29 -1.67
C PRO A 122 4.51 1.55 -0.33
N SER A 123 3.54 0.70 0.04
CA SER A 123 3.62 -0.15 1.24
C SER A 123 4.69 -1.23 1.11
N TYR A 124 5.05 -1.62 -0.12
CA TYR A 124 6.17 -2.51 -0.40
C TYR A 124 7.45 -1.71 -0.56
N ALA A 125 8.20 -1.58 0.53
CA ALA A 125 9.49 -0.91 0.58
C ALA A 125 10.65 -1.77 0.00
N VAL A 126 10.46 -2.35 -1.18
CA VAL A 126 11.46 -3.19 -1.86
C VAL A 126 11.92 -2.63 -3.20
N ASP A 127 13.22 -2.69 -3.48
CA ASP A 127 13.78 -2.23 -4.77
C ASP A 127 13.88 -3.33 -5.81
N GLU A 128 13.73 -4.58 -5.38
CA GLU A 128 13.92 -5.77 -6.18
C GLU A 128 13.19 -6.97 -5.57
N ILE A 129 12.84 -7.93 -6.41
CA ILE A 129 12.23 -9.20 -6.02
C ILE A 129 12.87 -10.36 -6.77
N VAL A 130 12.93 -11.51 -6.11
CA VAL A 130 13.26 -12.81 -6.69
C VAL A 130 12.00 -13.67 -6.66
N ASN A 131 11.60 -14.20 -7.81
CA ASN A 131 10.39 -14.97 -7.97
C ASN A 131 10.65 -16.38 -8.53
N PRO A 132 10.92 -17.39 -7.68
CA PRO A 132 11.06 -18.75 -8.16
C PRO A 132 9.73 -19.33 -8.64
N ILE A 133 9.72 -19.86 -9.86
CA ILE A 133 8.64 -20.71 -10.37
C ILE A 133 9.05 -22.16 -10.17
N VAL A 134 8.24 -22.89 -9.42
CA VAL A 134 8.49 -24.26 -8.98
C VAL A 134 7.54 -25.21 -9.72
N TRP A 135 7.97 -26.42 -10.03
CA TRP A 135 7.07 -27.48 -10.50
C TRP A 135 7.53 -28.84 -9.99
N VAL A 136 6.64 -29.82 -10.08
CA VAL A 136 6.90 -31.19 -9.61
C VAL A 136 6.77 -32.15 -10.78
N ASP A 137 7.87 -32.83 -11.13
CA ASP A 137 7.92 -33.91 -12.12
C ASP A 137 8.35 -35.20 -11.43
N ASP A 138 7.59 -36.28 -11.56
CA ASP A 138 7.92 -37.60 -10.99
C ASP A 138 8.29 -37.54 -9.48
N GLY A 139 7.59 -36.70 -8.72
CA GLY A 139 7.85 -36.48 -7.29
C GLY A 139 9.13 -35.71 -6.98
N LYS A 140 9.79 -35.13 -8.00
CA LYS A 140 10.95 -34.27 -7.87
C LYS A 140 10.56 -32.81 -8.08
N VAL A 141 10.91 -31.97 -7.11
CA VAL A 141 10.73 -30.52 -7.20
C VAL A 141 11.86 -29.92 -8.02
N THR A 142 11.52 -29.06 -8.98
CA THR A 142 12.48 -28.26 -9.75
C THR A 142 12.02 -26.81 -9.74
N ALA A 143 12.96 -25.85 -9.80
CA ALA A 143 12.66 -24.43 -9.78
C ALA A 143 13.49 -23.66 -10.81
N HIS A 144 12.89 -22.64 -11.42
CA HIS A 144 13.59 -21.58 -12.12
C HIS A 144 13.45 -20.27 -11.35
N TYR A 145 14.55 -19.53 -11.21
CA TYR A 145 14.59 -18.30 -10.44
C TYR A 145 14.49 -17.10 -11.39
N TYR A 146 13.56 -16.20 -11.10
CA TYR A 146 13.36 -14.97 -11.87
C TYR A 146 13.67 -13.75 -11.02
N TYR A 147 14.15 -12.68 -11.65
CA TYR A 147 14.53 -11.44 -11.00
C TYR A 147 13.83 -10.25 -11.67
N MET A 148 13.36 -9.31 -10.86
CA MET A 148 12.88 -8.02 -11.33
C MET A 148 13.29 -6.92 -10.35
N SER A 149 13.72 -5.78 -10.88
CA SER A 149 13.92 -4.56 -10.08
C SER A 149 12.79 -3.56 -10.30
N ARG A 150 12.62 -2.64 -9.36
CA ARG A 150 11.68 -1.51 -9.49
C ARG A 150 11.96 -0.68 -10.74
N LEU A 151 13.23 -0.54 -11.14
CA LEU A 151 13.60 0.15 -12.38
C LEU A 151 13.10 -0.62 -13.61
N MET A 152 13.24 -1.94 -13.64
CA MET A 152 12.69 -2.77 -14.72
C MET A 152 11.17 -2.62 -14.81
N ALA A 153 10.47 -2.64 -13.68
CA ALA A 153 9.03 -2.45 -13.63
C ALA A 153 8.63 -1.06 -14.18
N ARG A 154 9.28 0.03 -13.74
CA ARG A 154 9.06 1.39 -14.27
C ARG A 154 9.30 1.51 -15.77
N GLN A 155 10.17 0.66 -16.34
CA GLN A 155 10.46 0.60 -17.76
C GLN A 155 9.49 -0.32 -18.53
N GLY A 156 8.47 -0.90 -17.89
CA GLY A 156 7.56 -1.84 -18.55
C GLY A 156 8.19 -3.21 -18.83
N ARG A 157 9.34 -3.54 -18.23
CA ARG A 157 10.06 -4.79 -18.50
C ARG A 157 9.51 -5.94 -17.66
N GLY A 158 9.58 -7.15 -18.23
CA GLY A 158 9.31 -8.41 -17.53
C GLY A 158 10.48 -8.90 -16.69
N PHE A 159 10.33 -10.10 -16.14
CA PHE A 159 11.39 -10.77 -15.37
C PHE A 159 12.61 -11.13 -16.22
N GLU A 160 13.77 -11.16 -15.58
CA GLU A 160 15.00 -11.77 -16.08
C GLU A 160 15.20 -13.13 -15.42
N GLN A 161 15.39 -14.20 -16.20
CA GLN A 161 15.69 -15.52 -15.64
C GLN A 161 17.15 -15.54 -15.15
N LEU A 162 17.35 -15.98 -13.91
CA LEU A 162 18.67 -16.17 -13.33
C LEU A 162 19.23 -17.53 -13.76
N ASP A 163 20.54 -17.58 -14.02
CA ASP A 163 21.25 -18.83 -14.31
C ASP A 163 21.28 -19.73 -13.06
N ASP A 164 20.96 -21.01 -13.20
CA ASP A 164 20.98 -21.96 -12.09
C ASP A 164 22.37 -22.01 -11.39
N VAL A 165 23.45 -21.69 -12.10
CA VAL A 165 24.83 -21.66 -11.56
C VAL A 165 25.01 -20.57 -10.49
N ILE A 166 24.19 -19.52 -10.48
CA ILE A 166 24.32 -18.46 -9.46
C ILE A 166 23.57 -18.79 -8.17
N VAL A 167 22.72 -19.81 -8.16
CA VAL A 167 21.94 -20.24 -6.99
C VAL A 167 22.72 -21.28 -6.18
N ALA A 168 22.96 -20.98 -4.90
CA ALA A 168 23.68 -21.86 -3.99
C ALA A 168 22.88 -22.11 -2.71
N VAL A 169 22.65 -23.39 -2.41
CA VAL A 169 22.04 -23.81 -1.15
C VAL A 169 23.11 -23.79 -0.05
N ILE A 170 22.84 -23.05 1.03
CA ILE A 170 23.74 -22.96 2.19
C ILE A 170 23.12 -23.56 3.45
N PRO A 171 23.93 -24.07 4.40
CA PRO A 171 23.43 -24.50 5.70
C PRO A 171 22.77 -23.36 6.49
N ASP A 172 21.82 -23.69 7.36
CA ASP A 172 21.08 -22.70 8.16
C ASP A 172 21.97 -22.02 9.24
N ASP A 173 23.13 -22.60 9.56
CA ASP A 173 24.15 -22.06 10.46
C ASP A 173 25.35 -21.42 9.72
N HIS A 174 25.23 -21.22 8.40
CA HIS A 174 26.27 -20.60 7.58
C HIS A 174 26.69 -19.23 8.16
N PRO A 175 27.98 -18.83 8.09
CA PRO A 175 28.45 -17.55 8.63
C PRO A 175 27.64 -16.32 8.22
N LEU A 176 27.10 -16.30 6.99
CA LEU A 176 26.19 -15.24 6.52
C LEU A 176 24.90 -15.19 7.34
N VAL A 177 24.24 -16.34 7.57
CA VAL A 177 23.00 -16.39 8.36
C VAL A 177 23.25 -16.01 9.83
N ARG A 178 24.36 -16.48 10.41
CA ARG A 178 24.76 -16.11 11.78
C ARG A 178 25.02 -14.61 11.94
N ARG A 179 25.60 -13.98 10.92
CA ARG A 179 25.82 -12.53 10.91
C ARG A 179 24.51 -11.76 10.95
N GLU A 180 23.53 -12.14 10.12
CA GLU A 180 22.22 -11.49 10.11
C GLU A 180 21.48 -11.70 11.45
N ARG A 181 21.67 -12.85 12.10
CA ARG A 181 21.11 -13.12 13.44
C ARG A 181 21.78 -12.28 14.54
N ALA A 182 23.08 -11.98 14.44
CA ALA A 182 23.79 -11.23 15.46
C ALA A 182 23.28 -9.78 15.62
N GLY A 183 22.66 -9.22 14.58
CA GLY A 183 21.96 -7.93 14.64
C GLY A 183 20.72 -7.92 15.56
N ALA A 184 20.10 -9.10 15.78
CA ALA A 184 18.85 -9.26 16.54
C ALA A 184 18.94 -8.78 17.99
N THR A 185 20.11 -8.90 18.60
CA THR A 185 20.37 -8.53 20.00
C THR A 185 20.06 -7.06 20.32
N ARG A 186 19.83 -6.19 19.32
CA ARG A 186 19.46 -4.78 19.51
C ARG A 186 17.97 -4.48 19.32
N VAL A 187 17.19 -5.36 18.70
CA VAL A 187 15.80 -5.07 18.27
C VAL A 187 14.76 -5.89 19.02
N SER A 188 15.11 -7.10 19.49
CA SER A 188 14.19 -7.95 20.28
C SER A 188 13.66 -7.27 21.56
N ASP A 189 14.36 -6.24 22.06
CA ASP A 189 13.95 -5.43 23.20
C ASP A 189 12.73 -4.52 22.95
N ARG A 190 12.25 -4.39 21.70
CA ARG A 190 11.24 -3.37 21.33
C ARG A 190 9.93 -3.91 20.75
N LEU A 191 9.89 -5.14 20.24
CA LEU A 191 8.69 -5.68 19.62
C LEU A 191 8.00 -6.67 20.56
N PRO A 192 6.68 -6.57 20.76
CA PRO A 192 5.92 -7.62 21.43
C PRO A 192 6.07 -8.95 20.68
N PRO A 193 5.92 -10.10 21.36
CA PRO A 193 5.85 -11.39 20.71
C PRO A 193 4.55 -11.45 19.90
N LEU A 194 4.55 -12.24 18.83
CA LEU A 194 3.43 -12.30 17.88
C LEU A 194 2.05 -12.49 18.53
N TRP A 195 1.96 -13.36 19.54
CA TRP A 195 0.68 -13.65 20.21
C TRP A 195 0.11 -12.41 20.94
N VAL A 196 0.94 -11.47 21.40
CA VAL A 196 0.47 -10.22 22.01
C VAL A 196 -0.23 -9.37 20.95
N ASP A 197 0.38 -9.22 19.78
CA ASP A 197 -0.20 -8.46 18.67
C ASP A 197 -1.52 -9.09 18.19
N GLU A 198 -1.58 -10.42 18.12
CA GLU A 198 -2.82 -11.14 17.75
C GLU A 198 -3.96 -10.88 18.73
N GLU A 199 -3.70 -10.99 20.04
CA GLU A 199 -4.71 -10.74 21.05
C GLU A 199 -5.13 -9.27 21.10
N CYS A 200 -4.19 -8.34 20.89
CA CYS A 200 -4.48 -6.91 20.78
C CYS A 200 -5.37 -6.60 19.57
N GLY A 201 -5.10 -7.20 18.40
CA GLY A 201 -5.93 -7.05 17.21
C GLY A 201 -7.35 -7.59 17.41
N ARG A 202 -7.51 -8.73 18.11
CA ARG A 202 -8.83 -9.27 18.48
C ARG A 202 -9.58 -8.31 19.40
N LEU A 203 -8.91 -7.76 20.41
CA LEU A 203 -9.49 -6.77 21.33
C LEU A 203 -9.93 -5.49 20.59
N GLN A 204 -9.08 -4.96 19.71
CA GLN A 204 -9.39 -3.78 18.90
C GLN A 204 -10.59 -4.02 17.97
N THR A 205 -10.69 -5.20 17.35
CA THR A 205 -11.84 -5.58 16.50
C THR A 205 -13.15 -5.61 17.28
N ARG A 206 -13.12 -5.85 18.60
CA ARG A 206 -14.28 -5.74 19.50
C ARG A 206 -14.58 -4.31 19.95
N GLY A 207 -13.87 -3.32 19.42
CA GLY A 207 -14.03 -1.90 19.73
C GLY A 207 -13.35 -1.46 21.01
N TYR A 208 -12.41 -2.24 21.57
CA TYR A 208 -11.63 -1.82 22.72
C TYR A 208 -10.43 -0.97 22.31
N ALA A 209 -10.08 0.03 23.13
CA ALA A 209 -8.81 0.73 22.99
C ALA A 209 -7.73 -0.02 23.77
N VAL A 210 -6.63 -0.39 23.12
CA VAL A 210 -5.60 -1.30 23.68
C VAL A 210 -4.25 -0.60 23.71
N GLN A 211 -3.55 -0.71 24.84
CA GLN A 211 -2.15 -0.30 25.02
C GLN A 211 -1.32 -1.49 25.49
N VAL A 212 -0.13 -1.65 24.91
CA VAL A 212 0.80 -2.72 25.27
C VAL A 212 2.07 -2.12 25.86
N ARG A 213 2.51 -2.65 27.00
CA ARG A 213 3.78 -2.30 27.61
C ARG A 213 4.51 -3.55 28.07
N HIS A 214 5.80 -3.67 27.77
CA HIS A 214 6.66 -4.71 28.35
C HIS A 214 7.21 -4.24 29.69
N GLU A 215 6.99 -5.02 30.75
CA GLU A 215 7.50 -4.73 32.09
C GLU A 215 8.65 -5.69 32.42
N ARG A 216 9.88 -5.24 32.17
CA ARG A 216 11.10 -6.05 32.27
C ARG A 216 11.28 -6.70 33.65
N ASN A 217 10.88 -6.02 34.72
CA ASN A 217 10.99 -6.53 36.08
C ASN A 217 10.09 -7.75 36.33
N LEU A 218 8.99 -7.86 35.56
CA LEU A 218 8.03 -8.94 35.67
C LEU A 218 8.22 -10.01 34.58
N GLN A 219 9.10 -9.78 33.60
CA GLN A 219 9.24 -10.62 32.39
C GLN A 219 7.86 -10.91 31.75
N ALA A 220 7.04 -9.85 31.65
CA ALA A 220 5.66 -9.93 31.23
C ALA A 220 5.25 -8.73 30.37
N TYR A 221 4.22 -8.94 29.56
CA TYR A 221 3.51 -7.90 28.81
C TYR A 221 2.25 -7.50 29.56
N LEU A 222 2.09 -6.19 29.75
CA LEU A 222 0.90 -5.54 30.26
C LEU A 222 0.05 -5.10 29.08
N ILE A 223 -1.08 -5.78 28.86
CA ILE A 223 -2.05 -5.42 27.82
C ILE A 223 -3.21 -4.70 28.53
N VAL A 224 -3.23 -3.37 28.43
CA VAL A 224 -4.22 -2.50 29.07
C VAL A 224 -5.34 -2.22 28.10
N VAL A 225 -6.55 -2.60 28.47
CA VAL A 225 -7.76 -2.53 27.65
C VAL A 225 -8.71 -1.50 28.28
N THR A 226 -8.92 -0.39 27.57
CA THR A 226 -9.89 0.64 27.96
C THR A 226 -11.23 0.34 27.31
N ILE A 227 -12.30 0.38 28.10
CA ILE A 227 -13.65 0.03 27.65
C ILE A 227 -14.43 1.32 27.33
N PRO A 228 -14.71 1.66 26.06
CA PRO A 228 -15.38 2.92 25.73
C PRO A 228 -16.77 3.07 26.36
N THR A 229 -17.46 1.94 26.56
CA THR A 229 -18.80 1.91 27.15
C THR A 229 -18.84 1.97 28.67
N LEU A 230 -17.68 1.91 29.35
CA LEU A 230 -17.54 2.04 30.80
C LEU A 230 -16.41 3.03 31.12
N PRO A 231 -16.69 4.35 31.02
CA PRO A 231 -15.67 5.38 31.21
C PRO A 231 -14.97 5.24 32.57
N GLY A 232 -13.65 5.33 32.56
CA GLY A 232 -12.82 5.20 33.76
C GLY A 232 -12.53 3.76 34.21
N VAL A 233 -13.01 2.75 33.48
CA VAL A 233 -12.65 1.34 33.72
C VAL A 233 -11.62 0.84 32.72
N THR A 234 -10.56 0.23 33.24
CA THR A 234 -9.53 -0.48 32.46
C THR A 234 -9.42 -1.93 32.92
N ILE A 235 -9.16 -2.84 31.97
CA ILE A 235 -8.79 -4.23 32.24
C ILE A 235 -7.32 -4.39 31.84
N THR A 236 -6.47 -4.79 32.78
CA THR A 236 -5.06 -5.07 32.52
C THR A 236 -4.83 -6.57 32.53
N PHE A 237 -4.38 -7.12 31.40
CA PHE A 237 -3.87 -8.48 31.31
C PHE A 237 -2.36 -8.48 31.52
N VAL A 238 -1.87 -9.24 32.49
CA VAL A 238 -0.44 -9.45 32.76
C VAL A 238 -0.07 -10.82 32.24
N ALA A 239 0.60 -10.84 31.10
CA ALA A 239 0.83 -12.05 30.32
C ALA A 239 2.33 -12.34 30.21
N SER A 240 2.76 -13.56 30.54
CA SER A 240 4.19 -13.92 30.56
C SER A 240 4.79 -13.93 29.15
N GLU A 241 6.12 -13.84 29.07
CA GLU A 241 6.85 -14.03 27.80
C GLU A 241 6.66 -15.41 27.16
N GLN A 242 6.28 -16.43 27.94
CA GLN A 242 6.04 -17.79 27.44
C GLN A 242 4.77 -17.88 26.58
N GLY A 243 3.86 -16.92 26.75
CA GLY A 243 2.78 -16.62 25.82
C GLY A 243 1.44 -17.30 26.08
N TYR A 244 0.41 -16.74 25.46
CA TYR A 244 -0.98 -17.19 25.51
C TYR A 244 -1.34 -17.96 24.23
N PRO A 245 -2.09 -19.08 24.27
CA PRO A 245 -2.84 -19.64 25.41
C PRO A 245 -2.04 -20.57 26.34
N GLY A 246 -0.73 -20.71 26.16
CA GLY A 246 0.11 -21.62 26.96
C GLY A 246 0.09 -21.31 28.45
N GLU A 247 0.20 -20.03 28.81
CA GLU A 247 0.06 -19.53 30.17
C GLU A 247 -1.03 -18.45 30.23
N ARG A 248 -1.94 -18.57 31.20
CA ARG A 248 -3.09 -17.66 31.34
C ARG A 248 -2.65 -16.32 31.96
N PRO A 249 -2.96 -15.19 31.31
CA PRO A 249 -2.67 -13.88 31.89
C PRO A 249 -3.42 -13.65 33.21
N GLN A 250 -2.77 -12.96 34.14
CA GLN A 250 -3.48 -12.43 35.31
C GLN A 250 -4.32 -11.20 34.90
N ILE A 251 -5.48 -11.05 35.50
CA ILE A 251 -6.46 -10.01 35.16
C ILE A 251 -6.61 -9.05 36.33
N PHE A 252 -6.42 -7.75 36.05
CA PHE A 252 -6.66 -6.66 36.98
C PHE A 252 -7.71 -5.72 36.40
N ILE A 253 -8.60 -5.19 37.24
CA ILE A 253 -9.61 -4.20 36.84
C ILE A 253 -9.43 -2.96 37.71
N GLU A 254 -9.15 -1.82 37.06
CA GLU A 254 -9.06 -0.51 37.71
C GLU A 254 -10.29 0.33 37.30
N GLY A 255 -10.79 1.20 38.18
CA GLY A 255 -11.88 2.14 37.84
C GLY A 255 -13.17 2.08 38.66
N THR A 256 -13.28 1.17 39.64
CA THR A 256 -14.48 1.06 40.50
C THR A 256 -14.34 1.69 41.89
N GLY A 257 -13.28 2.47 42.12
CA GLY A 257 -12.93 3.01 43.45
C GLY A 257 -12.29 1.97 44.39
N ARG A 258 -12.06 0.75 43.90
CA ARG A 258 -11.21 -0.29 44.50
C ARG A 258 -10.51 -1.06 43.38
N ASP A 259 -9.21 -1.25 43.51
CA ASP A 259 -8.45 -2.19 42.68
C ASP A 259 -8.75 -3.59 43.24
N GLU A 260 -9.66 -4.31 42.61
CA GLU A 260 -10.02 -5.68 43.01
C GLU A 260 -9.29 -6.67 42.10
N PRO A 261 -8.37 -7.51 42.61
CA PRO A 261 -7.79 -8.58 41.82
C PRO A 261 -8.90 -9.55 41.41
N VAL A 262 -8.95 -9.90 40.12
CA VAL A 262 -9.90 -10.88 39.61
C VAL A 262 -9.28 -12.26 39.75
N ASP A 263 -10.05 -13.21 40.28
CA ASP A 263 -9.69 -14.63 40.26
C ASP A 263 -9.66 -15.11 38.80
N SER A 264 -8.48 -14.97 38.19
CA SER A 264 -8.28 -15.13 36.75
C SER A 264 -8.55 -16.57 36.34
N ASP A 265 -8.13 -17.54 37.14
CA ASP A 265 -8.38 -18.97 36.89
C ASP A 265 -9.87 -19.29 36.82
N LYS A 266 -10.69 -18.72 37.72
CA LYS A 266 -12.15 -18.90 37.64
C LYS A 266 -12.74 -18.25 36.40
N ALA A 267 -12.24 -17.09 35.98
CA ALA A 267 -12.71 -16.41 34.78
C ALA A 267 -12.41 -17.24 33.51
N TYR A 268 -11.18 -17.71 33.35
CA TYR A 268 -10.79 -18.57 32.23
C TYR A 268 -11.54 -19.91 32.24
N ALA A 269 -11.62 -20.59 33.40
CA ALA A 269 -12.32 -21.87 33.51
C ALA A 269 -13.81 -21.77 33.16
N TYR A 270 -14.47 -20.67 33.55
CA TYR A 270 -15.86 -20.41 33.18
C TYR A 270 -16.06 -20.25 31.66
N LEU A 271 -15.11 -19.61 30.97
CA LEU A 271 -15.18 -19.37 29.53
C LEU A 271 -14.79 -20.58 28.70
N GLU A 272 -13.75 -21.31 29.10
CA GLU A 272 -13.29 -22.52 28.41
C GLU A 272 -14.38 -23.59 28.38
N GLY A 273 -15.13 -23.75 29.48
CA GLY A 273 -16.28 -24.66 29.54
C GLY A 273 -17.42 -24.31 28.57
N ARG A 274 -17.44 -23.09 28.02
CA ARG A 274 -18.45 -22.60 27.07
C ARG A 274 -17.95 -22.51 25.64
N LEU A 275 -16.72 -22.05 25.44
CA LEU A 275 -16.19 -21.66 24.14
C LEU A 275 -15.10 -22.62 23.63
N GLY A 276 -14.60 -23.52 24.49
CA GLY A 276 -13.43 -24.34 24.21
C GLY A 276 -12.16 -23.48 24.29
N LYS A 277 -11.72 -22.93 23.15
CA LYS A 277 -10.55 -22.04 23.10
C LYS A 277 -10.98 -20.61 23.44
N VAL A 278 -10.36 -20.03 24.46
CA VAL A 278 -10.66 -18.68 24.94
C VAL A 278 -9.61 -17.70 24.41
N TYR A 279 -10.02 -16.50 24.02
CA TYR A 279 -9.14 -15.38 23.68
C TYR A 279 -9.28 -14.23 24.69
N LEU A 280 -8.32 -13.32 24.80
CA LEU A 280 -8.38 -12.16 25.70
C LEU A 280 -9.60 -11.28 25.41
N ALA A 281 -10.01 -11.20 24.15
CA ALA A 281 -11.24 -10.52 23.75
C ALA A 281 -12.50 -11.15 24.39
N ASP A 282 -12.57 -12.48 24.47
CA ASP A 282 -13.70 -13.17 25.11
C ASP A 282 -13.71 -12.94 26.63
N VAL A 283 -12.51 -12.91 27.23
CA VAL A 283 -12.33 -12.58 28.65
C VAL A 283 -12.76 -11.14 28.94
N ALA A 284 -12.32 -10.19 28.11
CA ALA A 284 -12.72 -8.79 28.21
C ALA A 284 -14.25 -8.64 28.14
N ASP A 285 -14.91 -9.23 27.13
CA ASP A 285 -16.36 -9.22 26.99
C ASP A 285 -17.08 -9.77 28.23
N ALA A 286 -16.57 -10.88 28.78
CA ALA A 286 -17.12 -11.48 29.99
C ALA A 286 -17.00 -10.55 31.20
N MET A 287 -15.86 -9.88 31.35
CA MET A 287 -15.62 -8.90 32.42
C MET A 287 -16.49 -7.65 32.27
N VAL A 288 -16.65 -7.10 31.05
CA VAL A 288 -17.55 -5.98 30.79
C VAL A 288 -18.99 -6.33 31.19
N ASN A 289 -19.46 -7.52 30.83
CA ASN A 289 -20.80 -7.99 31.18
C ASN A 289 -20.96 -8.23 32.69
N TYR A 290 -19.92 -8.69 33.38
CA TYR A 290 -19.92 -8.79 34.83
C TYR A 290 -20.06 -7.41 35.50
N LEU A 291 -19.26 -6.43 35.06
CA LEU A 291 -19.26 -5.07 35.59
C LEU A 291 -20.61 -4.36 35.38
N ARG A 292 -21.20 -4.49 34.18
CA ARG A 292 -22.53 -3.93 33.88
C ARG A 292 -23.62 -4.47 34.81
N ARG A 293 -23.61 -5.78 35.08
CA ARG A 293 -24.57 -6.40 36.01
C ARG A 293 -24.39 -5.89 37.43
N ARG A 294 -23.15 -5.67 37.87
CA ARG A 294 -22.86 -5.12 39.20
C ARG A 294 -23.33 -3.66 39.33
N GLN A 295 -23.14 -2.83 38.31
CA GLN A 295 -23.64 -1.45 38.29
C GLN A 295 -25.17 -1.38 38.26
N GLY A 296 -25.84 -2.28 37.51
CA GLY A 296 -27.31 -2.35 37.45
C GLY A 296 -27.97 -2.89 38.73
N ALA A 297 -27.24 -3.62 39.58
CA ALA A 297 -27.79 -4.24 40.79
C ALA A 297 -27.88 -3.31 42.02
N GLY A 298 -27.86 -1.98 41.83
CA GLY A 298 -27.84 -0.97 42.89
C GLY A 298 -28.85 -1.19 44.03
N ARG A 299 -28.37 -1.75 45.15
CA ARG A 299 -28.88 -1.46 46.50
C ARG A 299 -27.77 -0.69 47.24
N PRO A 300 -28.00 0.57 47.67
CA PRO A 300 -27.02 1.29 48.46
C PRO A 300 -26.97 0.67 49.85
N ALA A 301 -25.88 -0.02 50.18
CA ALA A 301 -25.59 -0.37 51.56
C ALA A 301 -25.24 0.92 52.32
N GLN A 302 -26.17 1.38 53.17
CA GLN A 302 -25.84 2.34 54.22
C GLN A 302 -24.78 1.72 55.14
N ILE A 303 -23.55 2.22 55.06
CA ILE A 303 -22.51 1.86 56.03
C ILE A 303 -22.48 2.94 57.11
N LYS A 304 -22.85 2.52 58.32
CA LYS A 304 -22.75 3.24 59.58
C LYS A 304 -21.26 3.35 59.97
N PRO A 305 -20.75 4.51 60.43
CA PRO A 305 -19.33 4.65 60.76
C PRO A 305 -18.99 3.90 62.05
N ILE A 306 -17.95 3.07 62.01
CA ILE A 306 -17.31 2.49 63.20
C ILE A 306 -15.96 3.18 63.41
N ALA A 307 -15.70 3.45 64.69
CA ALA A 307 -14.72 4.35 65.24
C ALA A 307 -13.25 3.96 65.06
N ALA A 308 -12.41 4.99 65.14
CA ALA A 308 -10.96 4.96 65.10
C ALA A 308 -10.34 4.15 66.25
N SER A 309 -9.26 3.42 65.93
CA SER A 309 -8.25 2.95 66.88
C SER A 309 -6.91 3.57 66.52
N ARG A 310 -6.27 4.17 67.53
CA ARG A 310 -5.02 4.95 67.48
C ARG A 310 -3.76 4.08 67.40
N HIS A 311 -2.76 4.65 66.71
CA HIS A 311 -1.30 4.67 66.92
C HIS A 311 -0.56 3.58 67.70
N ASP A 312 0.60 3.14 67.17
CA ASP A 312 1.91 3.73 67.54
C ASP A 312 3.06 3.36 66.57
N PRO A 313 4.21 4.07 66.60
CA PRO A 313 5.13 4.25 65.48
C PRO A 313 6.53 3.61 65.65
N ALA A 314 7.18 3.41 64.49
CA ALA A 314 8.62 3.50 64.16
C ALA A 314 9.72 2.95 65.10
N GLN A 315 10.64 2.16 64.53
CA GLN A 315 12.10 2.30 64.70
C GLN A 315 12.91 1.52 63.63
N PRO A 316 14.23 1.75 63.43
CA PRO A 316 14.76 2.33 62.19
C PRO A 316 15.72 1.41 61.40
N ALA A 317 15.95 1.76 60.13
CA ALA A 317 16.91 1.14 59.23
C ALA A 317 18.37 1.49 59.58
N SER A 318 19.27 0.51 59.40
CA SER A 318 20.73 0.67 59.41
C SER A 318 21.29 0.75 57.97
N PRO A 319 22.51 1.32 57.79
CA PRO A 319 22.89 2.04 56.57
C PRO A 319 23.60 1.20 55.51
N ALA A 320 23.62 1.76 54.29
CA ALA A 320 24.19 1.25 53.05
C ALA A 320 25.73 1.12 53.04
N PRO A 321 26.30 0.33 52.11
CA PRO A 321 27.64 0.54 51.63
C PRO A 321 27.65 1.31 50.29
N GLU A 322 28.49 2.33 50.33
CA GLU A 322 29.04 3.21 49.31
C GLU A 322 29.55 2.50 48.04
N ALA A 323 29.20 3.02 46.86
CA ALA A 323 29.78 2.60 45.57
C ALA A 323 30.19 3.83 44.74
N ALA A 324 31.40 3.71 44.17
CA ALA A 324 32.26 4.76 43.64
C ALA A 324 31.75 5.49 42.37
N PRO A 325 32.25 6.72 42.09
CA PRO A 325 31.90 7.48 40.89
C PRO A 325 32.54 6.91 39.61
N PRO A 326 31.87 7.02 38.44
CA PRO A 326 32.36 6.51 37.18
C PRO A 326 33.51 7.37 36.58
N PRO A 327 34.40 6.77 35.77
CA PRO A 327 35.54 7.47 35.19
C PRO A 327 35.15 8.37 34.00
N VAL A 328 35.75 9.55 33.99
CA VAL A 328 35.71 10.57 32.94
C VAL A 328 36.40 10.05 31.67
N LEU A 329 35.66 9.92 30.56
CA LEU A 329 36.21 9.60 29.24
C LEU A 329 36.73 10.86 28.56
N LYS A 330 38.05 10.87 28.33
CA LYS A 330 38.77 11.87 27.53
C LYS A 330 38.47 11.69 26.04
N THR A 331 38.25 12.83 25.39
CA THR A 331 38.09 13.01 23.95
C THR A 331 39.36 12.63 23.18
N LEU A 332 39.20 11.84 22.11
CA LEU A 332 40.23 11.59 21.09
C LEU A 332 39.77 12.17 19.75
N ARG A 333 40.55 13.11 19.22
CA ARG A 333 40.49 13.61 17.83
C ARG A 333 41.23 12.63 16.90
N PRO A 334 40.80 12.47 15.64
CA PRO A 334 41.71 12.07 14.57
C PRO A 334 42.15 13.26 13.72
N ALA A 335 43.44 13.25 13.40
CA ALA A 335 44.14 14.20 12.58
C ALA A 335 43.86 13.97 11.07
N ALA A 336 44.00 15.07 10.32
CA ALA A 336 43.95 15.13 8.87
C ALA A 336 45.04 14.28 8.21
N ALA A 337 44.67 13.55 7.15
CA ALA A 337 45.60 12.97 6.20
C ALA A 337 45.27 13.49 4.79
N ARG A 338 46.31 14.01 4.14
CA ARG A 338 46.35 14.60 2.80
C ARG A 338 46.25 13.50 1.74
N SER A 339 45.44 13.72 0.71
CA SER A 339 45.48 12.93 -0.53
C SER A 339 45.94 13.83 -1.68
N ILE A 340 47.01 13.40 -2.32
CA ILE A 340 47.69 14.03 -3.46
C ILE A 340 47.00 13.58 -4.75
N TRP A 341 46.87 14.50 -5.70
CA TRP A 341 46.36 14.29 -7.06
C TRP A 341 47.27 13.37 -7.89
N LEU A 342 46.68 12.37 -8.55
CA LEU A 342 47.30 11.61 -9.64
C LEU A 342 46.89 12.28 -10.96
N LEU A 343 47.81 13.02 -11.59
CA LEU A 343 47.73 13.35 -13.01
C LEU A 343 48.46 12.28 -13.82
N SER A 344 47.81 11.79 -14.86
CA SER A 344 48.30 10.80 -15.81
C SER A 344 49.46 11.35 -16.64
N ILE A 345 50.49 10.50 -16.80
CA ILE A 345 51.84 10.81 -17.27
C ILE A 345 52.06 11.04 -18.81
N PRO A 346 51.10 10.93 -19.77
CA PRO A 346 51.46 11.10 -21.19
C PRO A 346 51.83 12.53 -21.63
N GLY A 347 51.16 13.56 -21.09
CA GLY A 347 51.34 14.95 -21.57
C GLY A 347 52.69 15.59 -21.19
N LEU A 348 53.20 15.25 -20.00
CA LEU A 348 54.46 15.80 -19.49
C LEU A 348 55.66 15.36 -20.33
N LEU A 349 55.62 14.16 -20.92
CA LEU A 349 56.71 13.63 -21.74
C LEU A 349 56.78 14.32 -23.12
N VAL A 350 55.66 14.76 -23.69
CA VAL A 350 55.63 15.50 -24.96
C VAL A 350 56.16 16.92 -24.78
N VAL A 351 55.80 17.59 -23.69
CA VAL A 351 56.29 18.94 -23.36
C VAL A 351 57.79 18.91 -23.04
N LEU A 352 58.26 17.89 -22.30
CA LEU A 352 59.69 17.70 -22.02
C LEU A 352 60.49 17.32 -23.27
N ALA A 353 59.91 16.57 -24.22
CA ALA A 353 60.55 16.26 -25.50
C ALA A 353 60.66 17.51 -26.40
N LEU A 354 59.63 18.36 -26.45
CA LEU A 354 59.65 19.65 -27.17
C LEU A 354 60.64 20.64 -26.55
N ALA A 355 60.67 20.74 -25.22
CA ALA A 355 61.63 21.58 -24.51
C ALA A 355 63.07 21.08 -24.67
N TRP A 356 63.29 19.76 -24.73
CA TRP A 356 64.59 19.17 -25.01
C TRP A 356 65.03 19.41 -26.46
N LEU A 357 64.14 19.23 -27.44
CA LEU A 357 64.43 19.51 -28.86
C LEU A 357 64.80 20.99 -29.10
N LEU A 358 64.01 21.92 -28.54
CA LEU A 358 64.24 23.36 -28.68
C LEU A 358 65.53 23.83 -27.97
N ARG A 359 65.94 23.13 -26.91
CA ARG A 359 67.21 23.39 -26.22
C ARG A 359 68.41 22.88 -27.01
N THR A 360 68.25 21.84 -27.83
CA THR A 360 69.32 21.29 -28.68
C THR A 360 69.50 22.02 -30.01
N SER A 361 68.53 22.85 -30.44
CA SER A 361 68.61 23.61 -31.71
C SER A 361 69.30 24.98 -31.60
N ALA A 362 69.89 25.32 -30.45
CA ALA A 362 70.64 26.57 -30.25
C ALA A 362 72.06 26.51 -30.87
N SER A 363 72.16 26.19 -32.15
CA SER A 363 73.31 26.44 -33.02
C SER A 363 72.84 26.32 -34.49
N PRO A 364 72.72 27.43 -35.24
CA PRO A 364 72.19 27.36 -36.59
C PRO A 364 73.28 26.94 -37.58
N THR A 365 73.10 25.79 -38.23
CA THR A 365 73.64 25.58 -39.59
C THR A 365 72.50 25.74 -40.60
N PRO A 366 72.76 26.37 -41.76
CA PRO A 366 71.71 26.85 -42.65
C PRO A 366 71.23 25.75 -43.62
N THR A 367 70.68 24.63 -43.14
CA THR A 367 69.97 23.64 -43.99
C THR A 367 69.01 22.74 -43.21
N THR A 368 68.40 23.20 -42.10
CA THR A 368 67.35 22.40 -41.46
C THR A 368 66.07 22.47 -42.30
N ASP A 369 65.71 21.38 -42.95
CA ASP A 369 64.46 21.24 -43.70
C ASP A 369 63.28 21.14 -42.73
N TYR A 370 62.67 22.29 -42.44
CA TYR A 370 61.51 22.43 -41.57
C TYR A 370 60.29 21.64 -42.07
N THR A 371 60.25 21.28 -43.36
CA THR A 371 59.18 20.47 -43.95
C THR A 371 59.23 19.03 -43.45
N ALA A 372 60.43 18.47 -43.30
CA ALA A 372 60.63 17.12 -42.77
C ALA A 372 60.29 17.04 -41.27
N LEU A 373 60.64 18.07 -40.50
CA LEU A 373 60.30 18.19 -39.08
C LEU A 373 58.78 18.33 -38.87
N TRP A 374 58.12 19.14 -39.69
CA TRP A 374 56.67 19.31 -39.66
C TRP A 374 55.93 18.00 -39.99
N THR A 375 56.43 17.24 -40.97
CA THR A 375 55.85 15.94 -41.36
C THR A 375 55.96 14.90 -40.24
N GLN A 376 57.08 14.88 -39.49
CA GLN A 376 57.26 13.96 -38.36
C GLN A 376 56.35 14.29 -37.18
N ILE A 377 56.18 15.58 -36.87
CA ILE A 377 55.28 16.04 -35.80
C ILE A 377 53.81 15.73 -36.18
N HIS A 378 53.43 15.94 -37.44
CA HIS A 378 52.08 15.64 -37.94
C HIS A 378 51.78 14.14 -37.87
N SER A 379 52.72 13.30 -38.31
CA SER A 379 52.56 11.83 -38.25
C SER A 379 52.40 11.33 -36.81
N ALA A 380 53.25 11.78 -35.87
CA ALA A 380 53.19 11.35 -34.48
C ALA A 380 51.91 11.78 -33.74
N ILE A 381 51.28 12.88 -34.18
CA ILE A 381 50.08 13.43 -33.55
C ILE A 381 48.80 12.91 -34.20
N SER A 382 48.79 12.65 -35.51
CA SER A 382 47.65 12.04 -36.19
C SER A 382 47.30 10.64 -35.66
N GLU A 383 48.29 9.91 -35.11
CA GLU A 383 48.12 8.62 -34.45
C GLU A 383 47.62 8.73 -33.00
N SER A 384 47.52 9.93 -32.42
CA SER A 384 46.98 10.16 -31.07
C SER A 384 45.47 9.91 -31.02
N SER A 385 45.00 9.25 -29.94
CA SER A 385 43.58 9.06 -29.64
C SER A 385 42.91 10.27 -28.99
N ASP A 386 43.64 11.38 -28.79
CA ASP A 386 43.14 12.59 -28.15
C ASP A 386 42.38 13.48 -29.16
N THR A 387 41.09 13.69 -28.89
CA THR A 387 40.16 14.40 -29.77
C THR A 387 40.36 15.93 -29.73
N SER A 388 40.85 16.48 -28.62
CA SER A 388 41.10 17.92 -28.48
C SER A 388 42.31 18.37 -29.30
N LEU A 389 43.33 17.51 -29.38
CA LEU A 389 44.54 17.76 -30.15
C LEU A 389 44.27 17.71 -31.67
N ARG A 390 43.39 16.81 -32.13
CA ARG A 390 42.94 16.75 -33.53
C ARG A 390 42.08 17.96 -33.93
N ALA A 391 41.22 18.45 -33.03
CA ALA A 391 40.39 19.63 -33.28
C ALA A 391 41.22 20.91 -33.47
N ALA A 392 42.27 21.10 -32.65
CA ALA A 392 43.19 22.23 -32.77
C ALA A 392 44.00 22.22 -34.08
N ILE A 393 44.36 21.03 -34.58
CA ILE A 393 45.07 20.89 -35.87
C ILE A 393 44.16 21.22 -37.05
N ASN A 394 42.90 20.76 -37.03
CA ASN A 394 41.95 21.06 -38.09
C ASN A 394 41.68 22.58 -38.20
N GLN A 395 41.66 23.31 -37.08
CA GLN A 395 41.59 24.77 -37.09
C GLN A 395 42.85 25.43 -37.67
N LEU A 396 44.04 24.93 -37.35
CA LEU A 396 45.30 25.45 -37.91
C LEU A 396 45.43 25.17 -39.41
N GLU A 397 44.96 24.01 -39.88
CA GLU A 397 44.90 23.69 -41.32
C GLU A 397 43.86 24.54 -42.05
N GLN A 398 42.72 24.83 -41.42
CA GLN A 398 41.73 25.77 -41.95
C GLN A 398 42.32 27.18 -42.11
N ILE A 399 43.00 27.70 -41.09
CA ILE A 399 43.67 29.02 -41.14
C ILE A 399 44.75 29.05 -42.24
N LYS A 400 45.49 27.96 -42.44
CA LYS A 400 46.50 27.84 -43.51
C LYS A 400 45.87 27.79 -44.91
N SER A 401 44.69 27.19 -45.03
CA SER A 401 43.94 27.13 -46.30
C SER A 401 43.34 28.49 -46.68
N GLU A 402 43.05 29.33 -45.69
CA GLU A 402 42.43 30.65 -45.86
C GLU A 402 43.46 31.77 -46.16
N ASP A 403 44.76 31.57 -45.89
CA ASP A 403 45.86 32.49 -46.30
C ASP A 403 47.05 31.75 -46.97
N PRO A 404 46.91 31.34 -48.24
CA PRO A 404 47.96 30.62 -48.96
C PRO A 404 49.21 31.47 -49.30
N GLY A 405 49.15 32.79 -49.09
CA GLY A 405 50.26 33.73 -49.36
C GLY A 405 51.14 34.04 -48.15
N GLY A 406 50.74 33.62 -46.94
CA GLY A 406 51.50 33.86 -45.71
C GLY A 406 51.56 35.32 -45.26
N ALA A 407 50.67 36.18 -45.76
CA ALA A 407 50.63 37.60 -45.42
C ALA A 407 50.20 37.81 -43.95
N PHE A 408 49.29 36.97 -43.45
CA PHE A 408 48.81 36.99 -42.07
C PHE A 408 49.92 36.66 -41.06
N LEU A 409 50.81 35.72 -41.40
CA LEU A 409 51.97 35.33 -40.58
C LEU A 409 53.13 36.33 -40.68
N ALA A 410 53.27 37.05 -41.81
CA ALA A 410 54.30 38.06 -41.99
C ALA A 410 53.96 39.41 -41.32
N GLN A 411 52.68 39.81 -41.33
CA GLN A 411 52.23 41.06 -40.71
C GLN A 411 52.12 40.96 -39.19
N ASN A 412 51.92 39.76 -38.67
CA ASN A 412 51.89 39.47 -37.23
C ASN A 412 53.21 38.92 -36.70
N ARG A 413 54.36 39.23 -37.29
CA ARG A 413 55.66 38.72 -36.81
C ARG A 413 55.97 39.17 -35.38
N GLU A 414 55.57 40.38 -35.02
CA GLU A 414 55.73 40.94 -33.67
C GLU A 414 54.68 40.38 -32.70
N VAL A 415 53.44 40.19 -33.17
CA VAL A 415 52.34 39.58 -32.40
C VAL A 415 52.58 38.09 -32.16
N THR A 416 53.10 37.35 -33.14
CA THR A 416 53.45 35.92 -33.03
C THR A 416 54.66 35.72 -32.12
N SER A 417 55.67 36.60 -32.22
CA SER A 417 56.84 36.53 -31.32
C SER A 417 56.46 36.90 -29.88
N THR A 418 55.55 37.86 -29.70
CA THR A 418 55.05 38.29 -28.38
C THR A 418 54.07 37.29 -27.79
N LEU A 419 53.22 36.65 -28.59
CA LEU A 419 52.33 35.55 -28.18
C LEU A 419 53.14 34.30 -27.80
N VAL A 420 54.17 33.94 -28.57
CA VAL A 420 55.05 32.82 -28.23
C VAL A 420 55.87 33.11 -26.98
N LEU A 421 56.35 34.34 -26.78
CA LEU A 421 57.05 34.77 -25.56
C LEU A 421 56.10 34.85 -24.35
N ALA A 422 54.86 35.30 -24.54
CA ALA A 422 53.82 35.29 -23.52
C ALA A 422 53.42 33.85 -23.14
N TYR A 423 53.31 32.94 -24.11
CA TYR A 423 53.05 31.51 -23.89
C TYR A 423 54.22 30.80 -23.18
N THR A 424 55.47 31.20 -23.45
CA THR A 424 56.65 30.65 -22.74
C THR A 424 56.86 31.26 -21.36
N LEU A 425 56.41 32.49 -21.10
CA LEU A 425 56.51 33.14 -19.79
C LEU A 425 55.32 32.84 -18.86
N LEU A 426 54.16 32.45 -19.40
CA LEU A 426 52.91 32.19 -18.65
C LEU A 426 52.49 30.72 -18.65
N GLY A 427 53.45 29.82 -18.42
CA GLY A 427 53.20 28.37 -18.36
C GLY A 427 51.88 27.98 -17.67
N ASP A 428 51.17 27.06 -18.33
CA ASP A 428 50.05 26.22 -17.89
C ASP A 428 48.63 26.80 -17.66
N GLN A 429 48.31 28.09 -17.79
CA GLN A 429 46.97 28.55 -17.34
C GLN A 429 46.11 29.46 -18.24
N LEU A 430 46.25 29.46 -19.57
CA LEU A 430 45.29 30.16 -20.44
C LEU A 430 44.80 29.26 -21.59
N THR A 431 43.74 28.47 -21.31
CA THR A 431 42.98 27.69 -22.29
C THR A 431 41.59 28.30 -22.56
N THR A 432 41.40 29.61 -22.41
CA THR A 432 40.13 30.27 -22.76
C THR A 432 40.10 30.67 -24.24
N THR A 433 38.95 30.49 -24.89
CA THR A 433 38.75 30.57 -26.35
C THR A 433 38.74 31.97 -26.95
N ASN A 434 38.82 33.05 -26.15
CA ASN A 434 38.95 34.42 -26.64
C ASN A 434 40.07 35.16 -25.88
N PRO A 435 41.08 35.75 -26.54
CA PRO A 435 42.03 36.64 -25.88
C PRO A 435 41.34 37.97 -25.50
N PRO A 436 41.68 38.58 -24.36
CA PRO A 436 41.14 39.90 -24.00
C PRO A 436 41.59 40.96 -25.01
N ASP A 437 40.73 41.94 -25.30
CA ASP A 437 41.08 43.13 -26.09
C ASP A 437 42.14 43.93 -25.32
N LEU A 438 43.39 43.86 -25.79
CA LEU A 438 44.51 44.64 -25.25
C LEU A 438 44.63 45.93 -26.07
N ASP A 439 44.58 47.08 -25.41
CA ASP A 439 44.73 48.35 -26.09
C ASP A 439 46.21 48.67 -26.39
N GLY A 440 46.44 49.76 -27.14
CA GLY A 440 47.79 50.19 -27.50
C GLY A 440 48.69 50.56 -26.32
N ALA A 441 48.11 50.88 -25.14
CA ALA A 441 48.87 51.19 -23.94
C ALA A 441 49.32 49.91 -23.20
N ASP A 442 48.48 48.87 -23.18
CA ASP A 442 48.82 47.56 -22.63
C ASP A 442 49.96 46.89 -23.40
N LEU A 443 49.91 46.96 -24.74
CA LEU A 443 50.97 46.43 -25.61
C LEU A 443 52.30 47.20 -25.44
N ALA A 444 52.23 48.53 -25.28
CA ALA A 444 53.41 49.35 -25.03
C ALA A 444 54.05 49.07 -23.66
N PHE A 445 53.24 48.81 -22.63
CA PHE A 445 53.70 48.46 -21.29
C PHE A 445 54.34 47.06 -21.23
N ILE A 446 53.74 46.07 -21.92
CA ILE A 446 54.30 44.71 -22.05
C ILE A 446 55.65 44.73 -22.79
N SER A 447 55.76 45.54 -23.86
CA SER A 447 57.03 45.75 -24.57
C SER A 447 58.12 46.36 -23.68
N ALA A 448 57.78 47.34 -22.83
CA ALA A 448 58.72 47.97 -21.91
C ALA A 448 59.23 47.02 -20.80
N LEU A 449 58.43 46.02 -20.39
CA LEU A 449 58.81 45.03 -19.39
C LEU A 449 59.73 43.90 -19.93
N SER A 450 59.83 43.75 -21.24
CA SER A 450 60.63 42.68 -21.89
C SER A 450 62.14 42.97 -21.93
N LEU A 451 62.58 44.23 -21.76
CA LEU A 451 63.95 44.67 -22.06
C LEU A 451 64.96 44.50 -20.90
N SER A 452 64.57 44.01 -19.71
CA SER A 452 65.55 43.68 -18.67
C SER A 452 65.05 42.57 -17.73
N PRO A 453 65.55 41.33 -17.86
CA PRO A 453 65.15 40.20 -17.01
C PRO A 453 65.54 40.35 -15.53
N GLN A 454 66.46 41.25 -15.20
CA GLN A 454 67.08 41.35 -13.86
C GLN A 454 66.67 42.61 -13.08
N ASN A 455 65.78 43.45 -13.61
CA ASN A 455 65.30 44.63 -12.89
C ASN A 455 64.12 44.26 -11.96
N PRO A 456 64.28 44.33 -10.63
CA PRO A 456 63.22 43.95 -9.68
C PRO A 456 61.94 44.79 -9.83
N THR A 457 62.04 46.03 -10.30
CA THR A 457 60.88 46.89 -10.59
C THR A 457 60.10 46.39 -11.82
N ALA A 458 60.79 45.87 -12.84
CA ALA A 458 60.17 45.24 -14.00
C ALA A 458 59.61 43.85 -13.69
N GLN A 459 60.12 43.17 -12.66
CA GLN A 459 59.55 41.92 -12.18
C GLN A 459 58.23 42.15 -11.42
N ALA A 460 58.20 43.18 -10.55
CA ALA A 460 56.97 43.60 -9.87
C ALA A 460 55.88 44.08 -10.84
N GLY A 461 56.25 44.85 -11.88
CA GLY A 461 55.32 45.28 -12.93
C GLY A 461 54.75 44.12 -13.76
N ARG A 462 55.56 43.11 -14.09
CA ARG A 462 55.09 41.89 -14.77
C ARG A 462 54.12 41.09 -13.93
N GLU A 463 54.41 40.95 -12.64
CA GLU A 463 53.53 40.24 -11.71
C GLU A 463 52.19 40.98 -11.55
N GLN A 464 52.21 42.30 -11.48
CA GLN A 464 50.97 43.09 -11.40
C GLN A 464 50.11 42.98 -12.67
N VAL A 465 50.71 43.03 -13.86
CA VAL A 465 49.98 42.80 -15.13
C VAL A 465 49.45 41.38 -15.23
N ARG A 466 50.25 40.38 -14.81
CA ARG A 466 49.82 38.98 -14.77
C ARG A 466 48.60 38.82 -13.87
N VAL A 467 48.64 39.40 -12.67
CA VAL A 467 47.51 39.37 -11.73
C VAL A 467 46.29 40.09 -12.30
N SER A 468 46.46 41.24 -12.95
CA SER A 468 45.35 41.95 -13.61
C SER A 468 44.73 41.17 -14.77
N LEU A 469 45.54 40.57 -15.64
CA LEU A 469 45.06 39.75 -16.77
C LEU A 469 44.37 38.48 -16.28
N GLN A 470 44.91 37.84 -15.24
CA GLN A 470 44.27 36.69 -14.60
C GLN A 470 42.93 37.08 -13.94
N ALA A 471 42.85 38.26 -13.32
CA ALA A 471 41.60 38.77 -12.76
C ALA A 471 40.54 39.07 -13.85
N THR A 472 40.94 39.69 -14.96
CA THR A 472 40.04 39.97 -16.09
C THR A 472 39.56 38.70 -16.79
N ALA A 473 40.46 37.74 -17.03
CA ALA A 473 40.09 36.44 -17.62
C ALA A 473 39.16 35.64 -16.68
N ALA A 474 39.42 35.66 -15.37
CA ALA A 474 38.54 35.04 -14.38
C ALA A 474 37.17 35.73 -14.34
N ALA A 475 37.10 37.07 -14.45
CA ALA A 475 35.85 37.82 -14.50
C ALA A 475 35.03 37.49 -15.76
N SER A 476 35.68 37.39 -16.93
CA SER A 476 35.02 37.01 -18.19
C SER A 476 34.48 35.57 -18.14
N ALA A 477 35.28 34.62 -17.65
CA ALA A 477 34.84 33.23 -17.50
C ALA A 477 33.66 33.09 -16.53
N LEU A 478 33.63 33.88 -15.45
CA LEU A 478 32.52 33.93 -14.52
C LEU A 478 31.25 34.50 -15.17
N GLN A 479 31.40 35.49 -16.06
CA GLN A 479 30.28 36.10 -16.79
C GLN A 479 29.70 35.13 -17.84
N ASP A 480 30.55 34.37 -18.53
CA ASP A 480 30.13 33.34 -19.49
C ASP A 480 29.43 32.16 -18.80
N ASP A 481 29.97 31.67 -17.68
CA ASP A 481 29.31 30.64 -16.85
C ASP A 481 27.94 31.12 -16.36
N ARG A 482 27.86 32.35 -15.87
CA ARG A 482 26.58 32.97 -15.45
C ARG A 482 25.59 33.04 -16.60
N ALA A 483 26.01 33.47 -17.79
CA ALA A 483 25.14 33.54 -18.97
C ALA A 483 24.63 32.15 -19.38
N GLN A 484 25.51 31.15 -19.40
CA GLN A 484 25.15 29.77 -19.75
C GLN A 484 24.13 29.18 -18.77
N ARG A 485 24.29 29.42 -17.45
CA ARG A 485 23.34 28.90 -16.46
C ARG A 485 21.97 29.58 -16.57
N TRP A 486 21.91 30.87 -16.89
CA TRP A 486 20.64 31.54 -17.19
C TRP A 486 19.98 31.01 -18.46
N GLN A 487 20.75 30.69 -19.50
CA GLN A 487 20.22 29.99 -20.68
C GLN A 487 19.63 28.63 -20.32
N ASN A 488 20.25 27.89 -19.39
CA ASN A 488 19.71 26.61 -18.92
C ASN A 488 18.40 26.78 -18.15
N VAL A 489 18.26 27.86 -17.36
CA VAL A 489 16.98 28.22 -16.71
C VAL A 489 15.91 28.49 -17.78
N ASP A 490 16.21 29.31 -18.78
CA ASP A 490 15.25 29.67 -19.82
C ASP A 490 14.88 28.49 -20.73
N ALA A 491 15.81 27.54 -20.92
CA ALA A 491 15.60 26.32 -21.72
C ALA A 491 14.85 25.19 -20.98
N ALA A 492 14.71 25.27 -19.66
CA ALA A 492 14.04 24.23 -18.89
C ALA A 492 12.52 24.20 -19.17
N ALA A 493 12.04 23.04 -19.63
CA ALA A 493 10.67 22.87 -20.12
C ALA A 493 9.62 22.91 -19.01
N ASP A 494 9.92 22.37 -17.83
CA ASP A 494 9.00 22.33 -16.70
C ASP A 494 9.36 23.35 -15.61
N ALA A 495 8.37 23.76 -14.83
CA ALA A 495 8.53 24.80 -13.81
C ALA A 495 9.39 24.35 -12.62
N LYS A 496 9.34 23.05 -12.26
CA LYS A 496 10.10 22.49 -11.13
C LYS A 496 11.61 22.51 -11.40
N THR A 497 12.01 22.13 -12.61
CA THR A 497 13.40 22.25 -13.07
C THR A 497 13.85 23.70 -13.08
N ARG A 498 13.00 24.64 -13.52
CA ARG A 498 13.30 26.08 -13.49
C ARG A 498 13.53 26.60 -12.07
N ILE A 499 12.66 26.28 -11.12
CA ILE A 499 12.82 26.65 -9.70
C ILE A 499 14.14 26.13 -9.14
N THR A 500 14.43 24.85 -9.38
CA THR A 500 15.67 24.20 -8.90
C THR A 500 16.92 24.91 -9.43
N LEU A 501 16.93 25.25 -10.72
CA LEU A 501 18.04 25.97 -11.34
C LEU A 501 18.20 27.40 -10.80
N ILE A 502 17.10 28.13 -10.58
CA ILE A 502 17.15 29.49 -10.01
C ILE A 502 17.61 29.48 -8.54
N GLN A 503 17.17 28.49 -7.73
CA GLN A 503 17.65 28.31 -6.36
C GLN A 503 19.15 28.03 -6.30
N ALA A 504 19.68 27.24 -7.23
CA ALA A 504 21.12 27.03 -7.35
C ALA A 504 21.87 28.34 -7.64
N LEU A 505 21.33 29.20 -8.52
CA LEU A 505 21.92 30.52 -8.80
C LEU A 505 21.94 31.43 -7.57
N LEU A 506 20.86 31.44 -6.77
CA LEU A 506 20.83 32.19 -5.51
C LEU A 506 21.84 31.68 -4.49
N THR A 507 21.98 30.35 -4.37
CA THR A 507 22.95 29.71 -3.47
C THR A 507 24.39 30.09 -3.83
N ASP A 508 24.65 30.26 -5.14
CA ASP A 508 25.94 30.70 -5.66
C ASP A 508 26.14 32.23 -5.60
N GLY A 509 25.22 32.97 -4.98
CA GLY A 509 25.33 34.42 -4.76
C GLY A 509 25.04 35.27 -6.00
N ILE A 510 24.43 34.70 -7.04
CA ILE A 510 24.05 35.45 -8.25
C ILE A 510 22.75 36.19 -7.94
N ALA A 511 22.86 37.51 -7.70
CA ALA A 511 21.75 38.34 -7.22
C ALA A 511 20.82 38.87 -8.33
N THR A 512 21.29 38.93 -9.59
CA THR A 512 20.52 39.40 -10.73
C THR A 512 20.65 38.46 -11.95
N ASP A 513 19.76 38.58 -12.91
CA ASP A 513 19.92 37.95 -14.23
C ASP A 513 20.74 38.84 -15.20
N MET A 514 20.81 38.43 -16.47
CA MET A 514 21.50 39.19 -17.52
C MET A 514 20.80 40.50 -17.93
N SER A 515 19.50 40.65 -17.62
CA SER A 515 18.73 41.89 -17.84
C SER A 515 18.74 42.83 -16.62
N GLY A 516 19.36 42.44 -15.51
CA GLY A 516 19.38 43.19 -14.26
C GLY A 516 18.17 42.94 -13.35
N THR A 517 17.28 42.01 -13.70
CA THR A 517 16.17 41.60 -12.84
C THR A 517 16.72 40.82 -11.65
N PRO A 518 16.27 41.11 -10.41
CA PRO A 518 16.64 40.33 -9.24
C PRO A 518 16.34 38.83 -9.42
N THR A 519 17.30 37.97 -9.12
CA THR A 519 17.16 36.51 -9.20
C THR A 519 16.01 36.00 -8.31
N ALA A 520 15.77 36.68 -7.18
CA ALA A 520 14.64 36.41 -6.30
C ALA A 520 13.27 36.70 -6.96
N GLU A 521 13.15 37.75 -7.79
CA GLU A 521 11.92 38.05 -8.53
C GLU A 521 11.66 37.00 -9.60
N ARG A 522 12.69 36.54 -10.32
CA ARG A 522 12.56 35.42 -11.25
C ARG A 522 12.18 34.11 -10.56
N LEU A 523 12.74 33.85 -9.38
CA LEU A 523 12.37 32.69 -8.58
C LEU A 523 10.88 32.74 -8.20
N GLN A 524 10.41 33.89 -7.70
CA GLN A 524 9.01 34.06 -7.32
C GLN A 524 8.08 33.88 -8.53
N ALA A 525 8.42 34.45 -9.68
CA ALA A 525 7.62 34.27 -10.91
C ALA A 525 7.57 32.80 -11.36
N ALA A 526 8.66 32.05 -11.24
CA ALA A 526 8.70 30.63 -11.57
C ALA A 526 7.86 29.78 -10.59
N VAL A 527 7.92 30.09 -9.29
CA VAL A 527 7.07 29.47 -8.26
C VAL A 527 5.60 29.75 -8.55
N ASP A 528 5.21 31.00 -8.81
CA ASP A 528 3.82 31.38 -9.06
C ASP A 528 3.27 30.71 -10.33
N ALA A 529 4.10 30.54 -11.36
CA ALA A 529 3.75 29.79 -12.56
C ALA A 529 3.51 28.30 -12.27
N GLN A 530 4.38 27.66 -11.48
CA GLN A 530 4.19 26.26 -11.07
C GLN A 530 2.93 26.10 -10.21
N ALA A 531 2.72 26.99 -9.25
CA ALA A 531 1.57 26.97 -8.37
C ALA A 531 0.26 27.12 -9.16
N SER A 532 0.23 28.00 -10.17
CA SER A 532 -0.93 28.18 -11.06
C SER A 532 -1.20 26.93 -11.91
N GLN A 533 -0.15 26.25 -12.39
CA GLN A 533 -0.31 24.99 -13.13
C GLN A 533 -0.90 23.90 -12.23
N LEU A 534 -0.34 23.70 -11.02
CA LEU A 534 -0.85 22.73 -10.05
C LEU A 534 -2.30 23.05 -9.65
N LEU A 535 -2.66 24.32 -9.50
CA LEU A 535 -4.04 24.72 -9.21
C LEU A 535 -5.00 24.33 -10.36
N ALA A 536 -4.58 24.50 -11.62
CA ALA A 536 -5.35 24.08 -12.78
C ALA A 536 -5.50 22.55 -12.85
N GLU A 537 -4.44 21.81 -12.53
CA GLU A 537 -4.46 20.34 -12.43
C GLU A 537 -5.41 19.87 -11.31
N ALA A 538 -5.35 20.50 -10.13
CA ALA A 538 -6.26 20.22 -9.03
C ALA A 538 -7.72 20.51 -9.39
N THR A 539 -7.97 21.63 -10.07
CA THR A 539 -9.31 21.99 -10.57
C THR A 539 -9.82 20.95 -11.56
N ALA A 540 -8.97 20.50 -12.50
CA ALA A 540 -9.32 19.48 -13.46
C ALA A 540 -9.60 18.12 -12.79
N ALA A 541 -8.81 17.73 -11.79
CA ALA A 541 -9.03 16.53 -11.00
C ALA A 541 -10.37 16.59 -10.22
N ALA A 542 -10.66 17.72 -9.57
CA ALA A 542 -11.92 17.95 -8.87
C ALA A 542 -13.13 17.88 -9.82
N GLN A 543 -13.02 18.47 -11.03
CA GLN A 543 -14.06 18.38 -12.06
C GLN A 543 -14.28 16.95 -12.59
N GLN A 544 -13.26 16.10 -12.54
CA GLN A 544 -13.35 14.67 -12.88
C GLN A 544 -13.82 13.80 -11.69
N GLY A 545 -14.13 14.41 -10.54
CA GLY A 545 -14.53 13.70 -9.32
C GLY A 545 -13.37 13.05 -8.56
N ASP A 546 -12.12 13.31 -8.92
CA ASP A 546 -10.94 12.82 -8.21
C ASP A 546 -10.53 13.81 -7.10
N ARG A 547 -11.32 13.82 -6.03
CA ARG A 547 -11.17 14.77 -4.91
C ARG A 547 -9.86 14.55 -4.13
N ALA A 548 -9.39 13.31 -3.97
CA ALA A 548 -8.10 13.04 -3.33
C ALA A 548 -6.92 13.52 -4.18
N ALA A 549 -6.93 13.28 -5.49
CA ALA A 549 -5.89 13.82 -6.36
C ALA A 549 -5.88 15.36 -6.31
N ALA A 550 -7.06 15.99 -6.38
CA ALA A 550 -7.18 17.44 -6.25
C ALA A 550 -6.61 17.95 -4.91
N LEU A 551 -6.94 17.32 -3.79
CA LEU A 551 -6.45 17.71 -2.47
C LEU A 551 -4.92 17.53 -2.35
N ASN A 552 -4.37 16.42 -2.85
CA ASN A 552 -2.94 16.19 -2.86
C ASN A 552 -2.21 17.25 -3.70
N THR A 553 -2.70 17.56 -4.89
CA THR A 553 -2.14 18.60 -5.74
C THR A 553 -2.22 20.00 -5.09
N LEU A 554 -3.32 20.32 -4.39
CA LEU A 554 -3.44 21.58 -3.64
C LEU A 554 -2.48 21.64 -2.44
N GLN A 555 -2.22 20.51 -1.78
CA GLN A 555 -1.21 20.43 -0.73
C GLN A 555 0.20 20.63 -1.29
N GLU A 556 0.49 20.16 -2.51
CA GLU A 556 1.76 20.46 -3.19
C GLU A 556 1.93 21.97 -3.43
N VAL A 557 0.88 22.69 -3.80
CA VAL A 557 0.92 24.17 -3.91
C VAL A 557 1.31 24.82 -2.58
N ALA A 558 0.78 24.33 -1.46
CA ALA A 558 1.08 24.85 -0.13
C ALA A 558 2.52 24.55 0.35
N GLN A 559 3.19 23.56 -0.26
CA GLN A 559 4.55 23.13 0.08
C GLN A 559 5.66 23.74 -0.79
N LEU A 560 5.31 24.54 -1.81
CA LEU A 560 6.32 25.22 -2.64
C LEU A 560 7.15 26.22 -1.81
N ASP A 561 8.47 26.23 -2.07
CA ASP A 561 9.44 27.12 -1.42
C ASP A 561 10.31 27.86 -2.48
N PRO A 562 10.34 29.22 -2.49
CA PRO A 562 9.57 30.12 -1.64
C PRO A 562 8.07 29.95 -1.81
N ALA A 563 7.30 30.40 -0.81
CA ALA A 563 5.84 30.31 -0.86
C ALA A 563 5.30 31.09 -2.08
N PRO A 564 4.25 30.58 -2.75
CA PRO A 564 3.61 31.30 -3.84
C PRO A 564 2.95 32.59 -3.36
N SER A 565 2.59 33.45 -4.31
CA SER A 565 1.94 34.73 -4.04
C SER A 565 0.70 34.57 -3.15
N ALA A 566 0.37 35.61 -2.39
CA ALA A 566 -0.75 35.59 -1.47
C ALA A 566 -2.07 35.24 -2.17
N ALA A 567 -2.28 35.73 -3.40
CA ALA A 567 -3.47 35.46 -4.20
C ALA A 567 -3.61 33.95 -4.53
N ILE A 568 -2.52 33.30 -4.97
CA ILE A 568 -2.55 31.86 -5.29
C ILE A 568 -2.76 31.02 -4.02
N ARG A 569 -2.18 31.44 -2.88
CA ARG A 569 -2.38 30.74 -1.60
C ARG A 569 -3.81 30.85 -1.09
N GLU A 570 -4.42 32.03 -1.23
CA GLU A 570 -5.82 32.25 -0.87
C GLU A 570 -6.74 31.39 -1.76
N GLU A 571 -6.53 31.40 -3.08
CA GLU A 571 -7.30 30.57 -4.01
C GLU A 571 -7.14 29.06 -3.73
N ALA A 572 -5.92 28.59 -3.49
CA ALA A 572 -5.68 27.18 -3.14
C ALA A 572 -6.34 26.80 -1.81
N SER A 573 -6.29 27.67 -0.80
CA SER A 573 -6.94 27.48 0.49
C SER A 573 -8.47 27.39 0.35
N ASP A 574 -9.07 28.27 -0.45
CA ASP A 574 -10.51 28.26 -0.70
C ASP A 574 -10.95 26.97 -1.41
N GLN A 575 -10.18 26.51 -2.41
CA GLN A 575 -10.44 25.24 -3.08
C GLN A 575 -10.29 24.04 -2.13
N ILE A 576 -9.28 24.04 -1.24
CA ILE A 576 -9.12 23.00 -0.21
C ILE A 576 -10.37 22.94 0.67
N GLN A 577 -10.82 24.08 1.22
CA GLN A 577 -12.01 24.12 2.08
C GLN A 577 -13.27 23.65 1.35
N GLN A 578 -13.43 24.02 0.07
CA GLN A 578 -14.57 23.58 -0.74
C GLN A 578 -14.55 22.06 -0.96
N ILE A 579 -13.40 21.48 -1.29
CA ILE A 579 -13.25 20.03 -1.51
C ILE A 579 -13.43 19.27 -0.20
N GLU A 580 -12.85 19.73 0.91
CA GLU A 580 -13.02 19.14 2.23
C GLU A 580 -14.50 19.15 2.68
N ALA A 581 -15.23 20.23 2.44
CA ALA A 581 -16.67 20.31 2.72
C ALA A 581 -17.45 19.26 1.90
N GLN A 582 -17.15 19.11 0.61
CA GLN A 582 -17.77 18.09 -0.24
C GLN A 582 -17.46 16.66 0.23
N ILE A 583 -16.21 16.39 0.62
CA ILE A 583 -15.81 15.07 1.17
C ILE A 583 -16.57 14.80 2.47
N SER A 584 -16.68 15.80 3.36
CA SER A 584 -17.41 15.68 4.61
C SER A 584 -18.90 15.39 4.38
N ASP A 585 -19.57 16.10 3.47
CA ASP A 585 -20.98 15.88 3.15
C ASP A 585 -21.21 14.46 2.61
N GLU A 586 -20.29 13.97 1.77
CA GLU A 586 -20.32 12.62 1.21
C GLU A 586 -20.10 11.55 2.30
N GLN A 587 -19.15 11.76 3.21
CA GLN A 587 -18.92 10.89 4.37
C GLN A 587 -20.13 10.83 5.30
N GLN A 588 -20.78 11.97 5.57
CA GLN A 588 -21.99 12.03 6.39
C GLN A 588 -23.13 11.24 5.74
N PHE A 589 -23.30 11.37 4.41
CA PHE A 589 -24.27 10.58 3.67
C PHE A 589 -24.03 9.07 3.83
N PHE A 590 -22.81 8.59 3.57
CA PHE A 590 -22.50 7.16 3.68
C PHE A 590 -22.63 6.64 5.11
N THR A 591 -22.20 7.43 6.10
CA THR A 591 -22.36 7.09 7.52
C THR A 591 -23.84 6.91 7.88
N ALA A 592 -24.71 7.83 7.44
CA ALA A 592 -26.14 7.74 7.67
C ALA A 592 -26.78 6.54 6.93
N ALA A 593 -26.40 6.30 5.68
CA ALA A 593 -26.92 5.18 4.89
C ALA A 593 -26.50 3.82 5.47
N TRP A 594 -25.25 3.67 5.92
CA TRP A 594 -24.80 2.46 6.61
C TRP A 594 -25.48 2.26 7.96
N ALA A 595 -25.68 3.33 8.73
CA ALA A 595 -26.44 3.24 9.98
C ALA A 595 -27.89 2.76 9.73
N ALA A 596 -28.53 3.22 8.64
CA ALA A 596 -29.84 2.74 8.23
C ALA A 596 -29.83 1.25 7.85
N TYR A 597 -28.82 0.80 7.11
CA TYR A 597 -28.62 -0.61 6.79
C TYR A 597 -28.45 -1.47 8.05
N ASP A 598 -27.52 -1.08 8.94
CA ASP A 598 -27.22 -1.82 10.17
C ASP A 598 -28.45 -1.91 11.09
N GLN A 599 -29.24 -0.83 11.17
CA GLN A 599 -30.49 -0.82 11.92
C GLN A 599 -31.55 -1.73 11.27
N ALA A 600 -31.68 -1.74 9.95
CA ALA A 600 -32.62 -2.61 9.25
C ALA A 600 -32.25 -4.10 9.42
N ILE A 601 -30.96 -4.45 9.37
CA ILE A 601 -30.48 -5.81 9.67
C ILE A 601 -30.83 -6.21 11.11
N LYS A 602 -30.62 -5.31 12.08
CA LYS A 602 -30.95 -5.55 13.50
C LYS A 602 -32.45 -5.79 13.71
N ASP A 603 -33.29 -5.05 12.99
CA ASP A 603 -34.75 -5.17 13.07
C ASP A 603 -35.29 -6.33 12.21
N LYS A 604 -34.42 -7.04 11.47
CA LYS A 604 -34.76 -8.06 10.48
C LYS A 604 -35.67 -7.53 9.37
N ASP A 605 -35.58 -6.23 9.07
CA ASP A 605 -36.27 -5.59 7.96
C ASP A 605 -35.44 -5.71 6.68
N VAL A 606 -35.64 -6.81 5.95
CA VAL A 606 -34.93 -7.08 4.70
C VAL A 606 -35.21 -6.00 3.64
N LYS A 607 -36.43 -5.44 3.59
CA LYS A 607 -36.77 -4.36 2.65
C LYS A 607 -36.02 -3.09 2.99
N GLY A 608 -35.97 -2.72 4.26
CA GLY A 608 -35.17 -1.58 4.75
C GLY A 608 -33.69 -1.73 4.43
N ALA A 609 -33.13 -2.94 4.62
CA ALA A 609 -31.73 -3.21 4.32
C ALA A 609 -31.43 -3.10 2.81
N ILE A 610 -32.29 -3.66 1.95
CA ILE A 610 -32.18 -3.51 0.49
C ILE A 610 -32.29 -2.03 0.09
N SER A 611 -33.24 -1.28 0.65
CA SER A 611 -33.42 0.14 0.34
C SER A 611 -32.21 1.00 0.73
N ALA A 612 -31.59 0.71 1.89
CA ALA A 612 -30.38 1.41 2.33
C ALA A 612 -29.19 1.10 1.40
N LEU A 613 -29.00 -0.17 1.04
CA LEU A 613 -27.96 -0.59 0.09
C LEU A 613 -28.19 -0.02 -1.32
N ASP A 614 -29.42 0.03 -1.80
CA ASP A 614 -29.75 0.62 -3.11
C ASP A 614 -29.45 2.13 -3.11
N THR A 615 -29.73 2.82 -2.00
CA THR A 615 -29.37 4.23 -1.80
C THR A 615 -27.85 4.45 -1.86
N ILE A 616 -27.07 3.55 -1.24
CA ILE A 616 -25.60 3.58 -1.31
C ILE A 616 -25.14 3.35 -2.76
N VAL A 617 -25.65 2.28 -3.41
CA VAL A 617 -25.25 1.92 -4.78
C VAL A 617 -25.57 3.03 -5.77
N GLN A 618 -26.79 3.59 -5.74
CA GLN A 618 -27.20 4.70 -6.60
C GLN A 618 -26.37 5.97 -6.42
N ARG A 619 -25.88 6.24 -5.20
CA ARG A 619 -24.96 7.36 -4.98
C ARG A 619 -23.57 7.10 -5.57
N THR A 620 -23.20 5.82 -5.71
CA THR A 620 -21.90 5.36 -6.22
C THR A 620 -21.87 4.99 -7.71
N THR A 621 -22.94 5.23 -8.48
CA THR A 621 -23.03 4.80 -9.90
C THR A 621 -22.31 5.71 -10.91
N GLU A 622 -21.58 6.75 -10.50
CA GLU A 622 -20.40 7.17 -11.28
C GLU A 622 -19.30 6.16 -10.99
N PRO A 623 -18.62 5.57 -12.00
CA PRO A 623 -17.92 4.29 -11.91
C PRO A 623 -17.27 4.12 -10.55
N LEU A 624 -17.80 3.15 -9.77
CA LEU A 624 -17.51 2.91 -8.34
C LEU A 624 -16.22 3.61 -7.94
N PRO A 625 -16.29 4.72 -7.19
CA PRO A 625 -15.18 5.64 -7.11
C PRO A 625 -13.98 4.86 -6.57
N ASP A 626 -12.88 4.91 -7.33
CA ASP A 626 -11.66 4.18 -6.98
C ASP A 626 -11.34 4.51 -5.51
N PRO A 627 -11.18 3.52 -4.61
CA PRO A 627 -10.70 3.74 -3.24
C PRO A 627 -9.51 4.70 -3.13
N LYS A 628 -8.68 4.81 -4.19
CA LYS A 628 -7.58 5.79 -4.29
C LYS A 628 -8.03 7.25 -4.40
N ARG A 629 -9.27 7.52 -4.80
CA ARG A 629 -9.91 8.85 -4.92
C ARG A 629 -10.38 9.42 -3.58
N TYR A 630 -10.29 8.64 -2.50
CA TYR A 630 -10.57 9.11 -1.14
C TYR A 630 -9.34 8.89 -0.24
N PRO A 631 -9.00 9.84 0.63
CA PRO A 631 -7.96 9.64 1.64
C PRO A 631 -8.32 8.43 2.52
N THR A 632 -7.33 7.57 2.79
CA THR A 632 -7.46 6.26 3.44
C THR A 632 -8.03 6.28 4.86
N ASP A 633 -8.16 7.45 5.48
CA ASP A 633 -8.39 7.57 6.92
C ASP A 633 -9.88 7.72 7.30
N GLY A 634 -10.80 7.68 6.32
CA GLY A 634 -12.24 7.81 6.57
C GLY A 634 -13.17 7.04 5.61
N TYR A 635 -12.62 6.19 4.74
CA TYR A 635 -13.43 5.44 3.77
C TYR A 635 -13.91 4.12 4.37
N ASP A 636 -15.22 3.88 4.35
CA ASP A 636 -15.80 2.61 4.80
C ASP A 636 -15.51 1.53 3.75
N PRO A 637 -14.70 0.49 4.06
CA PRO A 637 -14.37 -0.57 3.11
C PRO A 637 -15.61 -1.33 2.61
N ARG A 638 -16.75 -1.22 3.30
CA ARG A 638 -18.02 -1.79 2.88
C ARG A 638 -18.58 -1.16 1.61
N ILE A 639 -18.16 0.03 1.19
CA ILE A 639 -18.72 0.69 -0.02
C ILE A 639 -18.45 -0.16 -1.27
N VAL A 640 -17.25 -0.72 -1.40
CA VAL A 640 -16.91 -1.66 -2.49
C VAL A 640 -17.73 -2.95 -2.39
N GLN A 641 -18.08 -3.37 -1.16
CA GLN A 641 -18.90 -4.55 -0.91
C GLN A 641 -20.41 -4.30 -1.02
N ALA A 642 -20.87 -3.04 -1.03
CA ALA A 642 -22.28 -2.68 -0.97
C ALA A 642 -23.07 -3.26 -2.15
N GLY A 643 -22.48 -3.26 -3.35
CA GLY A 643 -23.08 -3.91 -4.52
C GLY A 643 -23.21 -5.42 -4.34
N LEU A 644 -22.20 -6.09 -3.78
CA LEU A 644 -22.23 -7.54 -3.54
C LEU A 644 -23.26 -7.89 -2.46
N LEU A 645 -23.30 -7.11 -1.38
CA LEU A 645 -24.30 -7.24 -0.30
C LEU A 645 -25.72 -6.99 -0.81
N LEU A 646 -25.90 -6.03 -1.73
CA LEU A 646 -27.20 -5.74 -2.35
C LEU A 646 -27.68 -6.91 -3.20
N VAL A 647 -26.79 -7.49 -4.01
CA VAL A 647 -27.09 -8.70 -4.80
C VAL A 647 -27.50 -9.85 -3.87
N ASP A 648 -26.69 -10.13 -2.84
CA ASP A 648 -26.95 -11.22 -1.90
C ASP A 648 -28.28 -11.01 -1.15
N ALA A 649 -28.59 -9.78 -0.74
CA ALA A 649 -29.85 -9.42 -0.08
C ALA A 649 -31.07 -9.54 -1.02
N LYS A 650 -30.98 -9.05 -2.26
CA LYS A 650 -32.06 -9.13 -3.25
C LYS A 650 -32.36 -10.59 -3.62
N LEU A 651 -31.34 -11.42 -3.82
CA LEU A 651 -31.48 -12.85 -4.07
C LEU A 651 -32.16 -13.58 -2.90
N SER A 652 -31.72 -13.31 -1.66
CA SER A 652 -32.35 -13.87 -0.47
C SER A 652 -33.83 -13.49 -0.39
N TYR A 653 -34.13 -12.20 -0.61
CA TYR A 653 -35.49 -11.68 -0.53
C TYR A 653 -36.40 -12.20 -1.64
N ALA A 654 -35.88 -12.39 -2.87
CA ALA A 654 -36.59 -13.05 -3.95
C ALA A 654 -37.01 -14.48 -3.56
N GLY A 655 -36.12 -15.24 -2.90
CA GLY A 655 -36.42 -16.57 -2.38
C GLY A 655 -37.49 -16.57 -1.29
N ASP A 656 -37.54 -15.55 -0.43
CA ASP A 656 -38.60 -15.40 0.59
C ASP A 656 -39.96 -15.11 -0.05
N LEU A 657 -40.02 -14.18 -1.01
CA LEU A 657 -41.24 -13.86 -1.75
C LEU A 657 -41.79 -15.07 -2.50
N GLN A 658 -40.91 -15.84 -3.13
CA GLN A 658 -41.25 -17.08 -3.81
C GLN A 658 -41.86 -18.12 -2.85
N ARG A 659 -41.29 -18.31 -1.65
CA ARG A 659 -41.87 -19.19 -0.62
C ARG A 659 -43.24 -18.70 -0.15
N ALA A 660 -43.44 -17.38 -0.09
CA ALA A 660 -44.70 -16.76 0.26
C ALA A 660 -45.76 -16.79 -0.88
N GLY A 661 -45.40 -17.29 -2.07
CA GLY A 661 -46.27 -17.33 -3.25
C GLY A 661 -46.38 -16.01 -4.01
N ASP A 662 -45.59 -14.98 -3.66
CA ASP A 662 -45.51 -13.71 -4.39
C ASP A 662 -44.52 -13.80 -5.55
N MET A 663 -44.93 -14.46 -6.63
CA MET A 663 -44.09 -14.69 -7.81
C MET A 663 -43.74 -13.40 -8.55
N ALA A 664 -44.68 -12.45 -8.61
CA ALA A 664 -44.45 -11.15 -9.26
C ALA A 664 -43.41 -10.32 -8.49
N GLY A 665 -43.50 -10.29 -7.15
CA GLY A 665 -42.50 -9.66 -6.31
C GLY A 665 -41.12 -10.31 -6.44
N ALA A 666 -41.07 -11.65 -6.43
CA ALA A 666 -39.82 -12.39 -6.62
C ALA A 666 -39.17 -12.08 -7.98
N ARG A 667 -39.95 -12.07 -9.07
CA ARG A 667 -39.47 -11.72 -10.41
C ARG A 667 -38.85 -10.32 -10.45
N ALA A 668 -39.53 -9.32 -9.87
CA ALA A 668 -39.01 -7.97 -9.80
C ALA A 668 -37.67 -7.87 -9.05
N GLN A 669 -37.46 -8.68 -8.01
CA GLN A 669 -36.17 -8.73 -7.32
C GLN A 669 -35.07 -9.36 -8.18
N TYR A 670 -35.36 -10.43 -8.92
CA TYR A 670 -34.39 -11.00 -9.85
C TYR A 670 -34.00 -10.02 -10.97
N ASP A 671 -34.98 -9.37 -11.61
CA ASP A 671 -34.72 -8.43 -12.69
C ASP A 671 -33.87 -7.22 -12.21
N THR A 672 -34.13 -6.71 -10.99
CA THR A 672 -33.31 -5.63 -10.39
C THR A 672 -31.94 -6.11 -9.91
N THR A 673 -31.78 -7.39 -9.59
CA THR A 673 -30.49 -8.01 -9.27
C THR A 673 -29.61 -8.08 -10.51
N GLU A 674 -30.17 -8.48 -11.66
CA GLU A 674 -29.47 -8.51 -12.94
C GLU A 674 -28.93 -7.14 -13.33
N ALA A 675 -29.75 -6.08 -13.20
CA ALA A 675 -29.33 -4.71 -13.45
C ALA A 675 -28.17 -4.29 -12.53
N THR A 676 -28.22 -4.70 -11.25
CA THR A 676 -27.15 -4.42 -10.27
C THR A 676 -25.85 -5.14 -10.67
N LEU A 677 -25.93 -6.42 -11.04
CA LEU A 677 -24.78 -7.20 -11.50
C LEU A 677 -24.15 -6.59 -12.76
N HIS A 678 -24.96 -6.11 -13.71
CA HIS A 678 -24.45 -5.46 -14.92
C HIS A 678 -23.69 -4.16 -14.63
N ILE A 679 -24.16 -3.35 -13.68
CA ILE A 679 -23.43 -2.16 -13.20
C ILE A 679 -22.08 -2.58 -12.60
N MET A 680 -22.06 -3.68 -11.83
CA MET A 680 -20.84 -4.15 -11.17
C MET A 680 -19.84 -4.81 -12.12
N GLU A 681 -20.27 -5.45 -13.21
CA GLU A 681 -19.40 -6.04 -14.23
C GLU A 681 -18.48 -5.00 -14.90
N GLN A 682 -18.89 -3.73 -14.89
CA GLN A 682 -18.07 -2.62 -15.39
C GLN A 682 -16.88 -2.30 -14.47
N SER A 683 -16.89 -2.78 -13.22
CA SER A 683 -15.80 -2.63 -12.27
C SER A 683 -14.76 -3.73 -12.42
N SER A 684 -13.56 -3.38 -12.89
CA SER A 684 -12.46 -4.33 -13.13
C SER A 684 -11.95 -5.02 -11.85
N ARG A 685 -12.21 -4.46 -10.67
CA ARG A 685 -11.67 -4.95 -9.38
C ARG A 685 -12.45 -6.08 -8.74
N LEU A 686 -13.73 -6.24 -9.07
CA LEU A 686 -14.61 -7.24 -8.46
C LEU A 686 -15.00 -8.34 -9.45
N LYS A 687 -14.22 -8.51 -10.52
CA LYS A 687 -14.62 -9.33 -11.66
C LYS A 687 -14.93 -10.77 -11.25
N ASP A 688 -14.14 -11.33 -10.33
CA ASP A 688 -14.28 -12.72 -9.91
C ASP A 688 -15.41 -12.91 -8.89
N GLU A 689 -15.57 -11.96 -7.96
CA GLU A 689 -16.69 -11.96 -7.02
C GLU A 689 -18.03 -11.74 -7.73
N VAL A 690 -18.07 -10.82 -8.69
CA VAL A 690 -19.23 -10.57 -9.56
C VAL A 690 -19.53 -11.79 -10.39
N ALA A 691 -18.54 -12.42 -11.03
CA ALA A 691 -18.75 -13.66 -11.79
C ALA A 691 -19.32 -14.80 -10.91
N THR A 692 -18.88 -14.90 -9.66
CA THR A 692 -19.40 -15.89 -8.71
C THR A 692 -20.85 -15.64 -8.34
N ARG A 693 -21.24 -14.39 -8.11
CA ARG A 693 -22.63 -14.01 -7.84
C ARG A 693 -23.50 -14.06 -9.08
N GLN A 694 -22.97 -13.76 -10.26
CA GLN A 694 -23.65 -13.94 -11.54
C GLN A 694 -24.04 -15.41 -11.75
N ARG A 695 -23.14 -16.36 -11.47
CA ARG A 695 -23.46 -17.80 -11.50
C ARG A 695 -24.56 -18.16 -10.50
N THR A 696 -24.50 -17.60 -9.29
CA THR A 696 -25.51 -17.83 -8.25
C THR A 696 -26.88 -17.29 -8.65
N TYR A 697 -26.93 -16.06 -9.17
CA TYR A 697 -28.13 -15.45 -9.74
C TYR A 697 -28.71 -16.30 -10.87
N GLN A 698 -27.88 -16.72 -11.83
CA GLN A 698 -28.33 -17.55 -12.97
C GLN A 698 -28.94 -18.88 -12.53
N ASP A 699 -28.31 -19.57 -11.57
CA ASP A 699 -28.84 -20.83 -11.02
C ASP A 699 -30.18 -20.63 -10.28
N GLN A 700 -30.28 -19.60 -9.44
CA GLN A 700 -31.51 -19.31 -8.71
C GLN A 700 -32.65 -18.86 -9.65
N TYR A 701 -32.35 -18.00 -10.61
CA TYR A 701 -33.31 -17.52 -11.59
C TYR A 701 -33.82 -18.65 -12.49
N ALA A 702 -32.94 -19.55 -12.95
CA ALA A 702 -33.35 -20.72 -13.72
C ALA A 702 -34.35 -21.61 -12.94
N LYS A 703 -34.08 -21.85 -11.64
CA LYS A 703 -34.99 -22.59 -10.76
C LYS A 703 -36.31 -21.85 -10.54
N PHE A 704 -36.29 -20.52 -10.46
CA PHE A 704 -37.48 -19.69 -10.36
C PHE A 704 -38.37 -19.86 -11.62
N ILE A 705 -37.82 -19.70 -12.82
CA ILE A 705 -38.54 -19.89 -14.10
C ILE A 705 -39.10 -21.30 -14.22
N GLN A 706 -38.34 -22.31 -13.80
CA GLN A 706 -38.80 -23.70 -13.79
C GLN A 706 -40.03 -23.88 -12.88
N GLY A 707 -40.03 -23.25 -11.70
CA GLY A 707 -41.21 -23.30 -10.82
C GLY A 707 -42.41 -22.50 -11.29
N GLU A 708 -42.21 -21.36 -11.95
CA GLU A 708 -43.32 -20.66 -12.66
C GLU A 708 -43.96 -21.58 -13.70
N THR A 709 -43.14 -22.33 -14.43
CA THR A 709 -43.60 -23.31 -15.42
C THR A 709 -44.41 -24.42 -14.76
N TYR A 710 -43.90 -25.02 -13.68
CA TYR A 710 -44.63 -26.03 -12.91
C TYR A 710 -45.96 -25.52 -12.37
N TRP A 711 -45.99 -24.29 -11.81
CA TRP A 711 -47.23 -23.68 -11.33
C TRP A 711 -48.24 -23.44 -12.45
N SER A 712 -47.80 -22.95 -13.60
CA SER A 712 -48.67 -22.75 -14.77
C SER A 712 -49.27 -24.08 -15.25
N GLN A 713 -48.43 -25.10 -15.45
CA GLN A 713 -48.87 -26.43 -15.90
C GLN A 713 -49.81 -27.09 -14.89
N PHE A 714 -49.49 -26.97 -13.60
CA PHE A 714 -50.38 -27.42 -12.53
C PHE A 714 -51.76 -26.77 -12.63
N ASN A 715 -51.84 -25.44 -12.79
CA ASN A 715 -53.11 -24.73 -12.85
C ASN A 715 -53.94 -25.14 -14.07
N ASP A 716 -53.29 -25.35 -15.23
CA ASP A 716 -53.95 -25.83 -16.44
C ASP A 716 -54.49 -27.25 -16.25
N LEU A 717 -53.66 -28.18 -15.76
CA LEU A 717 -54.03 -29.58 -15.52
C LEU A 717 -55.12 -29.73 -14.45
N TYR A 718 -55.03 -28.93 -13.38
CA TYR A 718 -56.02 -28.92 -12.30
C TYR A 718 -57.37 -28.40 -12.80
N SER A 719 -57.37 -27.33 -13.61
CA SER A 719 -58.58 -26.79 -14.25
C SER A 719 -59.22 -27.79 -15.20
N ASP A 720 -58.41 -28.55 -15.95
CA ASP A 720 -58.83 -29.65 -16.82
C ASP A 720 -59.27 -30.92 -16.07
N ARG A 721 -59.21 -30.94 -14.74
CA ARG A 721 -59.46 -32.12 -13.88
C ARG A 721 -58.53 -33.31 -14.16
N LYS A 722 -57.33 -33.09 -14.70
CA LYS A 722 -56.29 -34.11 -14.92
C LYS A 722 -55.47 -34.33 -13.65
N LEU A 723 -56.12 -34.82 -12.60
CA LEU A 723 -55.60 -34.82 -11.23
C LEU A 723 -54.29 -35.61 -11.02
N SER A 724 -54.07 -36.71 -11.74
CA SER A 724 -52.81 -37.47 -11.63
C SER A 724 -51.62 -36.69 -12.18
N ALA A 725 -51.77 -36.09 -13.37
CA ALA A 725 -50.71 -35.27 -13.96
C ALA A 725 -50.46 -34.00 -13.12
N ALA A 726 -51.52 -33.41 -12.55
CA ALA A 726 -51.38 -32.28 -11.63
C ALA A 726 -50.59 -32.63 -10.36
N LEU A 727 -50.65 -33.88 -9.87
CA LEU A 727 -49.80 -34.34 -8.76
C LEU A 727 -48.34 -34.46 -9.16
N ASP A 728 -48.04 -34.96 -10.37
CA ASP A 728 -46.68 -35.10 -10.87
C ASP A 728 -45.98 -33.72 -10.95
N GLU A 729 -46.69 -32.69 -11.40
CA GLU A 729 -46.16 -31.32 -11.44
C GLU A 729 -45.93 -30.74 -10.03
N LEU A 730 -46.82 -31.00 -9.07
CA LEU A 730 -46.63 -30.56 -7.68
C LEU A 730 -45.46 -31.28 -6.99
N ASP A 731 -45.23 -32.55 -7.32
CA ASP A 731 -44.07 -33.31 -6.82
C ASP A 731 -42.76 -32.79 -7.44
N GLY A 732 -42.77 -32.46 -8.74
CA GLY A 732 -41.67 -31.76 -9.41
C GLY A 732 -41.33 -30.43 -8.74
N LEU A 733 -42.36 -29.62 -8.46
CA LEU A 733 -42.23 -28.35 -7.76
C LEU A 733 -41.69 -28.52 -6.33
N ALA A 734 -42.17 -29.52 -5.58
CA ALA A 734 -41.72 -29.80 -4.21
C ALA A 734 -40.24 -30.21 -4.14
N LYS A 735 -39.71 -30.84 -5.20
CA LYS A 735 -38.30 -31.24 -5.32
C LYS A 735 -37.37 -30.08 -5.67
N LEU A 736 -37.89 -28.95 -6.17
CA LEU A 736 -37.08 -27.75 -6.33
C LEU A 736 -36.70 -27.20 -4.96
N ALA A 737 -35.40 -27.22 -4.67
CA ALA A 737 -34.85 -26.76 -3.38
C ALA A 737 -35.31 -25.34 -2.98
N THR A 738 -35.63 -24.51 -3.97
CA THR A 738 -36.08 -23.12 -3.79
C THR A 738 -37.53 -22.99 -3.34
N PHE A 739 -38.42 -23.91 -3.75
CA PHE A 739 -39.84 -23.91 -3.37
C PHE A 739 -40.10 -24.76 -2.13
N GLY A 740 -39.65 -26.02 -2.17
CA GLY A 740 -39.94 -27.01 -1.13
C GLY A 740 -41.45 -27.29 -0.94
N PRO A 741 -41.81 -28.16 0.02
CA PRO A 741 -43.20 -28.59 0.24
C PRO A 741 -44.11 -27.51 0.85
N ASN A 742 -43.53 -26.39 1.32
CA ASN A 742 -44.24 -25.32 2.01
C ASN A 742 -44.52 -24.11 1.12
N ALA A 743 -44.04 -24.10 -0.13
CA ALA A 743 -44.33 -23.02 -1.06
C ALA A 743 -45.84 -22.83 -1.21
N LEU A 744 -46.28 -21.57 -1.22
CA LEU A 744 -47.68 -21.21 -1.36
C LEU A 744 -48.08 -21.09 -2.83
N ASN A 745 -49.33 -21.48 -3.14
CA ASN A 745 -49.88 -21.33 -4.47
C ASN A 745 -50.01 -19.83 -4.83
N PRO A 746 -49.44 -19.38 -5.96
CA PRO A 746 -49.51 -17.99 -6.39
C PRO A 746 -50.93 -17.45 -6.57
N GLN A 747 -51.88 -18.30 -6.95
CA GLN A 747 -53.30 -17.94 -7.12
C GLN A 747 -54.11 -18.06 -5.82
N ASN A 748 -53.60 -18.81 -4.83
CA ASN A 748 -54.24 -19.01 -3.55
C ASN A 748 -53.20 -19.23 -2.44
N THR A 749 -52.71 -18.12 -1.89
CA THR A 749 -51.64 -18.11 -0.88
C THR A 749 -52.01 -18.79 0.44
N LYS A 750 -53.25 -19.28 0.60
CA LYS A 750 -53.64 -20.10 1.76
C LYS A 750 -53.33 -21.59 1.58
N GLN A 751 -52.92 -22.02 0.39
CA GLN A 751 -52.66 -23.42 0.07
C GLN A 751 -51.18 -23.62 -0.22
N SER A 752 -50.52 -24.45 0.59
CA SER A 752 -49.17 -24.91 0.31
C SER A 752 -49.17 -26.04 -0.74
N VAL A 753 -48.03 -26.28 -1.39
CA VAL A 753 -47.80 -27.44 -2.26
C VAL A 753 -48.18 -28.75 -1.56
N SER A 754 -47.72 -28.97 -0.34
CA SER A 754 -48.10 -30.14 0.49
C SER A 754 -49.60 -30.24 0.78
N GLY A 755 -50.26 -29.09 1.00
CA GLY A 755 -51.70 -29.01 1.19
C GLY A 755 -52.48 -29.39 -0.07
N LEU A 756 -52.02 -28.93 -1.24
CA LEU A 756 -52.59 -29.26 -2.55
C LEU A 756 -52.38 -30.73 -2.91
N ILE A 757 -51.19 -31.28 -2.70
CA ILE A 757 -50.90 -32.71 -2.88
C ILE A 757 -51.87 -33.55 -2.02
N SER A 758 -52.01 -33.19 -0.74
CA SER A 758 -52.92 -33.89 0.18
C SER A 758 -54.39 -33.78 -0.26
N GLN A 759 -54.79 -32.61 -0.78
CA GLN A 759 -56.14 -32.40 -1.29
C GLN A 759 -56.42 -33.23 -2.53
N ILE A 760 -55.52 -33.26 -3.51
CA ILE A 760 -55.71 -34.04 -4.74
C ILE A 760 -55.66 -35.54 -4.46
N ASN A 761 -54.77 -36.01 -3.59
CA ASN A 761 -54.74 -37.41 -3.17
C ASN A 761 -56.08 -37.86 -2.55
N ARG A 762 -56.74 -37.01 -1.74
CA ARG A 762 -58.09 -37.31 -1.23
C ARG A 762 -59.16 -37.36 -2.32
N GLN A 763 -58.99 -36.62 -3.41
CA GLN A 763 -59.93 -36.65 -4.54
C GLN A 763 -59.73 -37.90 -5.42
N LEU A 764 -58.49 -38.32 -5.64
CA LEU A 764 -58.16 -39.55 -6.38
C LEU A 764 -58.48 -40.82 -5.59
N HIS A 765 -58.30 -40.76 -4.27
CA HIS A 765 -58.54 -41.86 -3.35
C HIS A 765 -59.53 -41.42 -2.26
N PRO A 766 -60.83 -41.27 -2.60
CA PRO A 766 -61.83 -40.91 -1.60
C PRO A 766 -61.80 -41.97 -0.49
N PRO A 767 -61.84 -41.55 0.79
CA PRO A 767 -61.86 -42.50 1.90
C PRO A 767 -63.04 -43.46 1.69
N PRO A 768 -62.87 -44.77 2.00
CA PRO A 768 -63.91 -45.75 1.78
C PRO A 768 -65.20 -45.25 2.43
N THR A 769 -66.24 -45.08 1.61
CA THR A 769 -67.54 -44.58 2.06
C THR A 769 -67.95 -45.41 3.26
N SER A 770 -68.06 -44.77 4.42
CA SER A 770 -68.42 -45.45 5.67
C SER A 770 -69.58 -46.38 5.39
N THR A 771 -69.36 -47.67 5.66
CA THR A 771 -70.33 -48.75 5.48
C THR A 771 -71.71 -48.25 5.90
N PRO A 772 -72.77 -48.42 5.07
CA PRO A 772 -74.09 -47.89 5.39
C PRO A 772 -74.47 -48.36 6.79
N THR A 773 -74.71 -47.40 7.69
CA THR A 773 -75.22 -47.65 9.03
C THR A 773 -76.43 -48.60 8.91
N PRO A 774 -76.41 -49.79 9.53
CA PRO A 774 -77.52 -50.71 9.42
C PRO A 774 -78.78 -50.07 10.01
N THR A 775 -79.79 -49.93 9.15
CA THR A 775 -81.16 -49.55 9.50
C THR A 775 -81.86 -50.72 10.21
N LEU A 776 -82.72 -50.39 11.19
CA LEU A 776 -83.65 -51.22 12.00
C LEU A 776 -83.06 -51.67 13.35
N ALA A 777 -83.72 -51.53 14.51
CA ALA A 777 -85.16 -51.58 14.81
C ALA A 777 -85.50 -50.92 16.19
N PRO A 778 -86.80 -50.84 16.58
CA PRO A 778 -87.36 -49.92 17.58
C PRO A 778 -87.30 -50.46 19.02
N THR A 779 -87.31 -49.59 20.03
CA THR A 779 -87.73 -49.99 21.38
C THR A 779 -88.37 -48.82 22.12
N SER A 780 -89.54 -49.15 22.64
CA SER A 780 -90.52 -48.39 23.41
C SER A 780 -90.00 -47.76 24.70
N GLU A 781 -90.64 -46.63 25.07
CA GLU A 781 -90.71 -46.06 26.43
C GLU A 781 -91.15 -47.12 27.47
N PRO A 782 -90.84 -46.92 28.77
CA PRO A 782 -91.78 -46.20 29.63
C PRO A 782 -91.17 -45.24 30.67
N THR A 783 -91.83 -44.08 30.79
CA THR A 783 -92.28 -43.39 32.00
C THR A 783 -91.61 -43.66 33.36
N ALA A 784 -90.97 -42.62 33.94
CA ALA A 784 -91.16 -42.16 35.33
C ALA A 784 -90.47 -40.80 35.60
N THR A 785 -91.26 -39.75 35.85
CA THR A 785 -90.91 -38.50 36.58
C THR A 785 -90.86 -38.79 38.10
N PRO A 786 -90.28 -37.98 39.04
CA PRO A 786 -90.42 -36.51 39.15
C PRO A 786 -89.23 -35.65 39.71
N THR A 787 -89.25 -34.37 39.35
CA THR A 787 -89.10 -33.14 40.18
C THR A 787 -87.91 -32.92 41.15
N SER A 788 -87.11 -31.87 40.89
CA SER A 788 -87.00 -30.66 41.75
C SER A 788 -86.13 -29.54 41.11
N GLU A 789 -86.79 -28.40 40.86
CA GLU A 789 -86.33 -27.00 40.68
C GLU A 789 -85.39 -26.49 41.83
N PRO A 790 -84.91 -25.21 41.88
CA PRO A 790 -84.73 -24.15 40.85
C PRO A 790 -83.47 -23.21 41.00
N ILE A 791 -83.33 -22.26 40.04
CA ILE A 791 -82.85 -20.85 40.13
C ILE A 791 -81.40 -20.53 40.59
N SER A 792 -80.65 -19.82 39.72
CA SER A 792 -80.09 -18.47 39.95
C SER A 792 -79.30 -17.94 38.73
N GLU A 793 -79.88 -16.95 38.04
CA GLU A 793 -79.20 -15.86 37.30
C GLU A 793 -78.33 -15.00 38.28
N PRO A 794 -77.41 -14.09 37.85
CA PRO A 794 -77.67 -13.03 36.86
C PRO A 794 -76.51 -12.50 35.97
N THR A 795 -76.91 -11.97 34.81
CA THR A 795 -76.67 -10.62 34.26
C THR A 795 -75.35 -9.87 34.52
N ALA A 796 -74.61 -9.55 33.44
CA ALA A 796 -74.12 -8.18 33.14
C ALA A 796 -73.60 -8.03 31.69
N THR A 797 -74.39 -7.29 30.90
CA THR A 797 -74.14 -6.28 29.84
C THR A 797 -72.78 -6.15 29.11
N PRO A 798 -72.80 -5.96 27.76
CA PRO A 798 -71.63 -5.62 26.94
C PRO A 798 -71.53 -4.11 26.65
N THR A 799 -70.32 -3.52 26.61
CA THR A 799 -70.05 -2.24 25.91
C THR A 799 -68.55 -2.08 25.66
N SER A 800 -68.14 -1.97 24.39
CA SER A 800 -67.46 -0.79 23.83
C SER A 800 -66.71 -1.14 22.53
N GLU A 801 -67.28 -0.56 21.47
CA GLU A 801 -66.79 -0.26 20.12
C GLU A 801 -65.36 0.31 20.05
N PRO A 802 -64.54 -0.02 19.02
CA PRO A 802 -63.33 0.73 18.72
C PRO A 802 -63.52 1.67 17.52
N THR A 803 -63.25 2.94 17.79
CA THR A 803 -63.25 4.08 16.86
C THR A 803 -62.09 4.01 15.86
N VAL A 804 -62.41 4.30 14.58
CA VAL A 804 -61.48 4.55 13.47
C VAL A 804 -60.95 6.00 13.55
N PRO A 805 -59.68 6.28 13.22
CA PRO A 805 -59.25 7.63 12.87
C PRO A 805 -59.08 7.80 11.35
N ASP A 806 -59.66 8.87 10.82
CA ASP A 806 -59.43 9.42 9.47
C ASP A 806 -58.52 10.68 9.57
N PRO A 807 -57.79 11.08 8.51
CA PRO A 807 -56.63 11.96 8.58
C PRO A 807 -56.99 13.44 8.42
N THR A 808 -56.09 14.32 8.84
CA THR A 808 -56.12 15.74 8.45
C THR A 808 -54.75 16.24 8.03
N THR A 809 -54.70 16.73 6.79
CA THR A 809 -53.65 17.56 6.17
C THR A 809 -53.95 19.06 6.41
N PRO A 810 -53.12 20.04 5.97
CA PRO A 810 -52.73 21.20 6.81
C PRO A 810 -53.16 22.58 6.24
N ALA A 811 -52.93 23.66 7.02
CA ALA A 811 -52.52 25.04 6.62
C ALA A 811 -52.84 26.05 7.76
N PRO A 812 -52.28 27.28 7.77
CA PRO A 812 -51.26 27.89 6.92
C PRO A 812 -49.90 28.15 7.59
#